data_AF-A0A8C5LCH1-F1
#
_entry.id   AF-A0A8C5LCH1-F1
#
_cell.length_a   1.000
_cell.length_b   1.000
_cell.length_c   1.000
_cell.angle_alpha   90.00
_cell.angle_beta   90.00
_cell.angle_gamma   90.00
#
_symmetry.space_group_name_H-M   'P 1'
#
loop_
_entity.id
_entity.type
_entity.pdbx_description
1 polymer ?
#
loop_
_entity_poly.entity_id
_entity_poly.type
_entity_poly.pdbx_seq_one_letter_code
_entity_poly.pdbx_strand_id
1 'polypeptide(L)'
;MASSAVEDFVTKQLELLELERDAEVEERRSWQEHSSLKELQSRGVCLLKLQISSQRTGLYGQRLVTFEPRKCIAGAELPSNSFSSGDIVGLYDATNENGQLATGVLTRITQKSVTVAFDETHDFQLSLDRDSLYRLLKLANDVTYKRLKKALTTLRKFQSGPASSLIEVLLAGSPPSPASEIAPLTFYNTALDASQKEAVSFALAQKELAIIHGPPGTGKTTTVVEIILQAVKQGLKVLCCAPSNVAVDNLVERLAQSKQRILRLGHPARLLESVQQHSLDAVLARGDSAQIVADIRRDIDQVFAKNKKTQDKREKGNFRNEIKLLRKELKEREEAAIIESLTSANVVLATNTGASPDGPLKLLPESHFDVVVVDECAQALEASCWIPLLKARKCILAGDHKQLPPTTVSHKAALAGLSLSLMERLAEEHGSSVVRMLTTQYRMHQAITCWASEAMYHGQLTAHPSVAAHLLRDLPGVATTEETSVPLLLVDTAGCGLFELEEEDNQSRGNPGEVRLVSLHIQALVDAGVQAGDIAVIAPYNLQVDLLRQSLAHKHPELEIKSVDGFQGREKEAVILSFVRSNRKGEVGFLAEDRRINVAVTRARRHVAVICDSHTVNSHPFLKTLVDYFTEHGEVRTAFEYLDDIVPENYAHEGSQDHSHAARKPRGPASSSRKPGSGRQQKDWEAGAAARQNRRKPGEKPSGSEAQSQASLKAGGPRGAGGPDSTAEHFRALIAEFVASEETKLEFPTSLNSHDRLLVHQLAEEHGLRHDSAGEGKARRITVRKRSPVGAGSRAPQSPATPSPAQPEPEPSLEKQSSRAQLDLKALHLERLQRQQSGQAQLAKAQPGMGSGLQKAPQKKKKKEPKGCAASALPAEEDLDALLSAVVKADNTCSFPKCSASTVTLGQLCQHCGRRYCLSHHLPEIHGCGEKARAHARQRISREGILYAGSGTKDRALDPAKRAQLQRRLDKKLGELTSQRTSKKKEKDKGS
;
A
#
# COMPACT_ATOMS: atom_id res chain seq x y z
N MET A 1 34.19 30.77 13.66
CA MET A 1 32.71 30.94 13.60
C MET A 1 32.18 29.88 12.64
N ALA A 2 30.93 29.44 12.76
CA ALA A 2 30.32 28.62 11.71
C ALA A 2 30.26 29.43 10.40
N SER A 3 30.33 28.77 9.24
CA SER A 3 30.07 29.43 7.95
C SER A 3 28.62 29.88 7.90
N SER A 4 28.32 31.04 7.29
CA SER A 4 26.95 31.59 7.22
C SER A 4 25.97 30.55 6.72
N ALA A 5 26.31 29.86 5.62
CA ALA A 5 25.52 28.81 5.02
C ALA A 5 25.09 27.70 5.99
N VAL A 6 25.86 27.41 7.04
CA VAL A 6 25.52 26.40 8.07
C VAL A 6 24.49 26.95 9.06
N GLU A 7 24.59 28.22 9.47
CA GLU A 7 23.58 28.88 10.33
C GLU A 7 22.26 29.10 9.57
N ASP A 8 22.36 29.56 8.32
CA ASP A 8 21.23 29.78 7.41
C ASP A 8 20.49 28.46 7.13
N PHE A 9 21.23 27.40 6.79
CA PHE A 9 20.69 26.04 6.60
C PHE A 9 20.04 25.49 7.88
N VAL A 10 20.73 25.56 9.03
CA VAL A 10 20.20 25.05 10.30
C VAL A 10 18.93 25.80 10.71
N THR A 11 18.89 27.11 10.56
CA THR A 11 17.73 27.94 10.90
C THR A 11 16.53 27.55 10.03
N LYS A 12 16.70 27.50 8.71
CA LYS A 12 15.66 27.05 7.77
C LYS A 12 15.15 25.64 8.10
N GLN A 13 16.05 24.68 8.33
CA GLN A 13 15.67 23.30 8.63
C GLN A 13 14.96 23.15 9.98
N LEU A 14 15.30 23.97 10.98
CA LEU A 14 14.59 23.98 12.26
C LEU A 14 13.14 24.48 12.10
N GLU A 15 12.92 25.56 11.33
CA GLU A 15 11.57 26.08 11.04
C GLU A 15 10.71 25.05 10.27
N LEU A 16 11.28 24.41 9.25
CA LEU A 16 10.59 23.34 8.50
C LEU A 16 10.21 22.15 9.40
N LEU A 17 11.05 21.78 10.36
CA LEU A 17 10.77 20.70 11.31
C LEU A 17 9.78 21.09 12.43
N GLU A 18 9.57 22.37 12.72
CA GLU A 18 8.44 22.82 13.53
C GLU A 18 7.13 22.72 12.71
N LEU A 19 7.11 23.25 11.47
CA LEU A 19 5.95 23.21 10.58
C LEU A 19 5.48 21.78 10.24
N GLU A 20 6.42 20.83 10.12
CA GLU A 20 6.12 19.41 9.90
C GLU A 20 5.59 18.73 11.16
N ARG A 21 6.24 18.93 12.32
CA ARG A 21 5.76 18.38 13.59
C ARG A 21 4.36 18.88 13.92
N ASP A 22 4.12 20.18 13.75
CA ASP A 22 2.85 20.79 14.16
C ASP A 22 1.71 20.37 13.23
N ALA A 23 2.00 20.09 11.95
CA ALA A 23 1.05 19.44 11.04
C ALA A 23 0.76 17.98 11.45
N GLU A 24 1.77 17.16 11.76
CA GLU A 24 1.58 15.77 12.22
C GLU A 24 0.80 15.71 13.56
N VAL A 25 1.06 16.66 14.47
CA VAL A 25 0.35 16.78 15.74
C VAL A 25 -1.11 17.20 15.52
N GLU A 26 -1.38 18.16 14.63
CA GLU A 26 -2.75 18.63 14.36
C GLU A 26 -3.57 17.60 13.59
N GLU A 27 -2.99 16.89 12.62
CA GLU A 27 -3.64 15.76 11.93
C GLU A 27 -4.10 14.70 12.95
N ARG A 28 -3.18 14.26 13.82
CA ARG A 28 -3.48 13.26 14.85
C ARG A 28 -4.46 13.77 15.91
N ARG A 29 -4.42 15.06 16.27
CA ARG A 29 -5.41 15.72 17.13
C ARG A 29 -6.79 15.67 16.48
N SER A 30 -6.89 16.02 15.20
CA SER A 30 -8.17 16.02 14.47
C SER A 30 -8.83 14.64 14.53
N TRP A 31 -8.06 13.55 14.34
CA TRP A 31 -8.54 12.17 14.46
C TRP A 31 -8.98 11.85 15.90
N GLN A 32 -8.26 12.31 16.93
CA GLN A 32 -8.61 12.07 18.32
C GLN A 32 -9.89 12.81 18.76
N GLU A 33 -10.17 13.98 18.17
CA GLU A 33 -11.31 14.83 18.53
C GLU A 33 -12.57 14.52 17.70
N HIS A 34 -12.43 14.16 16.41
CA HIS A 34 -13.55 14.01 15.48
C HIS A 34 -13.94 12.54 15.21
N SER A 35 -13.01 11.58 15.30
CA SER A 35 -13.32 10.15 15.11
C SER A 35 -13.62 9.44 16.43
N SER A 36 -14.59 8.53 16.42
CA SER A 36 -14.94 7.79 17.64
C SER A 36 -13.84 6.79 18.05
N LEU A 37 -13.70 6.47 19.34
CA LEU A 37 -12.71 5.49 19.82
C LEU A 37 -12.81 4.11 19.13
N LYS A 38 -14.03 3.71 18.73
CA LYS A 38 -14.28 2.45 18.01
C LYS A 38 -13.83 2.53 16.55
N GLU A 39 -13.97 3.71 15.94
CA GLU A 39 -13.53 4.00 14.58
C GLU A 39 -12.01 4.14 14.49
N LEU A 40 -11.37 4.77 15.49
CA LEU A 40 -9.91 4.76 15.65
C LEU A 40 -9.36 3.34 15.85
N GLN A 41 -10.18 2.43 16.37
CA GLN A 41 -9.85 1.00 16.45
C GLN A 41 -10.03 0.26 15.11
N SER A 42 -11.00 0.62 14.25
CA SER A 42 -11.10 0.07 12.88
C SER A 42 -10.10 0.68 11.90
N ARG A 43 -9.74 1.97 12.06
CA ARG A 43 -8.58 2.62 11.42
C ARG A 43 -7.23 2.09 11.97
N GLY A 44 -7.27 1.24 13.00
CA GLY A 44 -6.09 0.52 13.49
C GLY A 44 -5.11 1.31 14.37
N VAL A 45 -5.41 2.56 14.71
CA VAL A 45 -4.53 3.46 15.48
C VAL A 45 -4.79 3.47 16.99
N CYS A 46 -5.85 2.76 17.43
CA CYS A 46 -6.23 2.62 18.84
C CYS A 46 -6.56 1.16 19.18
N LEU A 47 -6.16 0.69 20.37
CA LEU A 47 -6.49 -0.62 20.91
C LEU A 47 -7.22 -0.48 22.26
N LEU A 48 -8.47 -0.92 22.29
CA LEU A 48 -9.37 -0.79 23.44
C LEU A 48 -9.46 -2.09 24.27
N LYS A 49 -9.72 -1.94 25.58
CA LYS A 49 -10.12 -3.01 26.52
C LYS A 49 -9.08 -4.14 26.67
N LEU A 50 -7.81 -3.76 26.73
CA LEU A 50 -6.68 -4.66 26.97
C LEU A 50 -6.51 -4.96 28.47
N GLN A 51 -6.01 -6.15 28.81
CA GLN A 51 -5.70 -6.59 30.17
C GLN A 51 -4.19 -6.90 30.29
N ILE A 52 -3.57 -6.68 31.45
CA ILE A 52 -2.14 -6.95 31.63
C ILE A 52 -1.88 -8.45 31.90
N SER A 53 -1.14 -9.06 30.98
CA SER A 53 -0.66 -10.44 31.08
C SER A 53 0.61 -10.55 31.92
N SER A 54 1.66 -9.79 31.60
CA SER A 54 2.94 -9.86 32.30
C SER A 54 3.61 -8.49 32.48
N GLN A 55 4.47 -8.38 33.49
CA GLN A 55 5.34 -7.24 33.74
C GLN A 55 6.75 -7.80 34.03
N ARG A 56 7.81 -7.24 33.45
CA ARG A 56 9.22 -7.68 33.59
C ARG A 56 10.20 -6.50 33.47
N THR A 57 11.40 -6.66 34.01
CA THR A 57 12.52 -5.72 33.77
C THR A 57 13.18 -5.97 32.41
N GLY A 58 13.39 -4.90 31.63
CA GLY A 58 14.08 -4.90 30.33
C GLY A 58 15.48 -4.27 30.36
N LEU A 59 16.04 -4.03 29.17
CA LEU A 59 17.30 -3.29 28.99
C LEU A 59 17.23 -1.86 29.55
N TYR A 60 18.36 -1.33 30.01
CA TYR A 60 18.49 -0.04 30.69
C TYR A 60 17.56 0.11 31.92
N GLY A 61 17.05 -0.99 32.47
CA GLY A 61 16.11 -1.00 33.59
C GLY A 61 14.67 -0.58 33.23
N GLN A 62 14.33 -0.46 31.95
CA GLN A 62 12.96 -0.12 31.50
C GLN A 62 11.94 -1.19 31.90
N ARG A 63 10.68 -0.80 32.10
CA ARG A 63 9.61 -1.72 32.53
C ARG A 63 8.78 -2.22 31.35
N LEU A 64 8.93 -3.50 31.02
CA LEU A 64 8.21 -4.17 29.95
C LEU A 64 6.85 -4.67 30.46
N VAL A 65 5.76 -4.16 29.91
CA VAL A 65 4.38 -4.55 30.23
C VAL A 65 3.74 -5.19 29.00
N THR A 66 3.25 -6.42 29.14
CA THR A 66 2.54 -7.14 28.06
C THR A 66 1.04 -7.10 28.30
N PHE A 67 0.33 -6.56 27.32
CA PHE A 67 -1.11 -6.44 27.24
C PHE A 67 -1.69 -7.49 26.28
N GLU A 68 -2.84 -8.07 26.64
CA GLU A 68 -3.60 -9.05 25.86
C GLU A 68 -5.08 -8.61 25.78
N PRO A 69 -5.87 -9.06 24.78
CA PRO A 69 -7.33 -8.92 24.82
C PRO A 69 -7.94 -9.54 26.08
N ARG A 70 -9.07 -9.00 26.55
CA ARG A 70 -9.76 -9.49 27.76
C ARG A 70 -10.13 -10.98 27.62
N LYS A 71 -9.74 -11.79 28.61
CA LYS A 71 -9.83 -13.27 28.66
C LYS A 71 -11.22 -13.91 28.53
N CYS A 72 -12.27 -13.12 28.35
CA CYS A 72 -13.64 -13.60 28.17
C CYS A 72 -13.89 -14.26 26.79
N ILE A 73 -12.99 -14.07 25.84
CA ILE A 73 -13.10 -14.58 24.46
C ILE A 73 -12.01 -15.65 24.28
N ALA A 74 -12.42 -16.91 24.09
CA ALA A 74 -11.50 -18.01 23.86
C ALA A 74 -10.82 -17.86 22.49
N GLY A 75 -9.49 -17.78 22.47
CA GLY A 75 -8.71 -17.56 21.24
C GLY A 75 -8.66 -16.10 20.77
N ALA A 76 -8.98 -15.12 21.63
CA ALA A 76 -8.99 -13.70 21.26
C ALA A 76 -7.69 -13.23 20.60
N GLU A 77 -7.85 -12.65 19.40
CA GLU A 77 -6.80 -11.94 18.68
C GLU A 77 -7.02 -10.42 18.79
N LEU A 78 -5.96 -9.66 18.58
CA LEU A 78 -6.00 -8.21 18.48
C LEU A 78 -6.65 -7.84 17.13
N PRO A 79 -7.48 -6.78 17.07
CA PRO A 79 -8.04 -6.32 15.81
C PRO A 79 -6.92 -5.88 14.84
N SER A 80 -7.23 -5.91 13.55
CA SER A 80 -6.37 -5.36 12.48
C SER A 80 -5.92 -3.93 12.84
N ASN A 81 -4.62 -3.70 12.90
CA ASN A 81 -4.07 -2.47 13.45
C ASN A 81 -2.76 -2.05 12.79
N SER A 82 -2.42 -0.76 12.91
CA SER A 82 -1.26 -0.11 12.29
C SER A 82 -0.15 0.20 13.32
N PHE A 83 -0.14 -0.51 14.46
CA PHE A 83 0.93 -0.42 15.44
C PHE A 83 2.13 -1.24 14.97
N SER A 84 3.29 -0.58 14.93
CA SER A 84 4.59 -1.18 14.67
C SER A 84 5.43 -1.15 15.94
N SER A 85 6.33 -2.13 16.10
CA SER A 85 7.34 -2.08 17.15
C SER A 85 8.07 -0.73 17.10
N GLY A 86 8.34 -0.13 18.25
CA GLY A 86 8.95 1.17 18.46
C GLY A 86 8.07 2.40 18.16
N ASP A 87 6.77 2.24 17.92
CA ASP A 87 5.82 3.37 17.97
C ASP A 87 5.70 3.92 19.39
N ILE A 88 5.48 5.23 19.53
CA ILE A 88 5.14 5.83 20.83
C ILE A 88 3.64 5.61 21.08
N VAL A 89 3.31 5.14 22.27
CA VAL A 89 1.93 4.81 22.67
C VAL A 89 1.56 5.44 24.01
N GLY A 90 0.41 6.10 24.04
CA GLY A 90 -0.20 6.61 25.27
C GLY A 90 -0.98 5.48 25.93
N LEU A 91 -0.72 5.25 27.22
CA LEU A 91 -1.50 4.34 28.05
C LEU A 91 -2.59 5.12 28.77
N TYR A 92 -3.83 4.63 28.71
CA TYR A 92 -4.99 5.19 29.40
C TYR A 92 -5.74 4.08 30.13
N ASP A 93 -6.41 4.42 31.22
CA ASP A 93 -7.41 3.52 31.80
C ASP A 93 -8.66 3.47 30.89
N ALA A 94 -9.43 2.39 30.95
CA ALA A 94 -10.74 2.31 30.32
C ALA A 94 -11.87 2.91 31.18
N THR A 95 -11.64 3.20 32.47
CA THR A 95 -12.64 3.83 33.36
C THR A 95 -12.40 5.31 33.64
N ASN A 96 -11.21 5.85 33.33
CA ASN A 96 -10.91 7.29 33.45
C ASN A 96 -10.80 7.89 32.05
N GLU A 97 -11.81 8.65 31.62
CA GLU A 97 -11.96 9.05 30.21
C GLU A 97 -10.82 9.96 29.71
N ASN A 98 -10.37 10.90 30.56
CA ASN A 98 -9.47 12.00 30.20
C ASN A 98 -8.03 11.90 30.76
N GLY A 99 -7.66 10.81 31.44
CA GLY A 99 -6.34 10.66 32.07
C GLY A 99 -5.36 9.81 31.25
N GLN A 100 -4.30 10.40 30.69
CA GLN A 100 -3.14 9.63 30.24
C GLN A 100 -2.34 9.17 31.45
N LEU A 101 -2.14 7.85 31.58
CA LEU A 101 -1.42 7.23 32.70
C LEU A 101 0.11 7.26 32.51
N ALA A 102 0.57 7.13 31.26
CA ALA A 102 1.99 7.06 30.91
C ALA A 102 2.22 7.23 29.40
N THR A 103 3.48 7.45 29.02
CA THR A 103 3.96 7.36 27.63
C THR A 103 4.94 6.21 27.50
N GLY A 104 4.63 5.23 26.67
CA GLY A 104 5.50 4.07 26.43
C GLY A 104 5.97 3.97 24.99
N VAL A 105 6.96 3.12 24.76
CA VAL A 105 7.45 2.73 23.43
C VAL A 105 7.06 1.28 23.18
N LEU A 106 6.43 0.98 22.05
CA LEU A 106 6.08 -0.40 21.69
C LEU A 106 7.36 -1.25 21.59
N THR A 107 7.45 -2.37 22.29
CA THR A 107 8.60 -3.27 22.21
C THR A 107 8.31 -4.57 21.50
N ARG A 108 7.05 -5.01 21.42
CA ARG A 108 6.65 -6.15 20.59
C ARG A 108 5.18 -6.05 20.23
N ILE A 109 4.84 -6.42 19.01
CA ILE A 109 3.45 -6.74 18.65
C ILE A 109 3.38 -8.15 18.07
N THR A 110 2.25 -8.80 18.30
CA THR A 110 1.87 -10.12 17.77
C THR A 110 0.37 -10.09 17.49
N GLN A 111 -0.20 -11.16 16.91
CA GLN A 111 -1.65 -11.28 16.75
C GLN A 111 -2.43 -11.33 18.09
N LYS A 112 -1.77 -11.61 19.23
CA LYS A 112 -2.45 -11.94 20.50
C LYS A 112 -2.02 -11.09 21.70
N SER A 113 -0.87 -10.43 21.63
CA SER A 113 -0.35 -9.56 22.69
C SER A 113 0.48 -8.39 22.15
N VAL A 114 0.41 -7.27 22.86
CA VAL A 114 1.24 -6.06 22.67
C VAL A 114 2.12 -5.86 23.89
N THR A 115 3.44 -5.72 23.71
CA THR A 115 4.38 -5.36 24.78
C THR A 115 4.84 -3.91 24.60
N VAL A 116 4.86 -3.16 25.70
CA VAL A 116 5.27 -1.75 25.77
C VAL A 116 6.37 -1.61 26.82
N ALA A 117 7.43 -0.85 26.52
CA ALA A 117 8.38 -0.35 27.51
C ALA A 117 7.93 1.00 28.06
N PHE A 118 7.97 1.15 29.39
CA PHE A 118 7.78 2.42 30.09
C PHE A 118 9.08 2.83 30.81
N ASP A 119 9.31 4.13 30.89
CA ASP A 119 10.51 4.70 31.50
C ASP A 119 10.17 5.35 32.85
N GLU A 120 10.48 4.64 33.93
CA GLU A 120 10.20 5.07 35.31
C GLU A 120 11.03 6.29 35.77
N THR A 121 11.86 6.89 34.91
CA THR A 121 12.49 8.20 35.19
C THR A 121 11.51 9.37 35.11
N HIS A 122 10.43 9.24 34.33
CA HIS A 122 9.40 10.26 34.15
C HIS A 122 8.03 9.78 34.65
N ASP A 123 7.69 8.50 34.46
CA ASP A 123 6.41 7.93 34.86
C ASP A 123 6.34 7.65 36.39
N PHE A 124 6.00 8.68 37.17
CA PHE A 124 5.85 8.59 38.63
C PHE A 124 4.85 7.51 39.06
N GLN A 125 5.36 6.41 39.63
CA GLN A 125 4.59 5.35 40.30
C GLN A 125 3.48 4.69 39.46
N LEU A 126 3.83 4.13 38.29
CA LEU A 126 2.96 3.21 37.53
C LEU A 126 2.57 1.95 38.33
N SER A 127 1.53 2.06 39.14
CA SER A 127 0.86 0.94 39.83
C SER A 127 -0.18 0.30 38.92
N LEU A 128 0.27 -0.28 37.81
CA LEU A 128 -0.59 -0.97 36.86
C LEU A 128 -1.07 -2.31 37.43
N ASP A 129 -2.38 -2.46 37.60
CA ASP A 129 -3.02 -3.66 38.12
C ASP A 129 -3.49 -4.60 37.00
N ARG A 130 -3.70 -5.87 37.37
CA ARG A 130 -3.95 -6.95 36.40
C ARG A 130 -5.40 -7.09 35.95
N ASP A 131 -6.35 -6.54 36.71
CA ASP A 131 -7.78 -6.75 36.50
C ASP A 131 -8.49 -5.51 35.93
N SER A 132 -7.82 -4.35 35.94
CA SER A 132 -8.21 -3.16 35.19
C SER A 132 -8.12 -3.39 33.67
N LEU A 133 -8.90 -2.62 32.92
CA LEU A 133 -8.88 -2.60 31.46
C LEU A 133 -8.19 -1.32 30.98
N TYR A 134 -7.36 -1.43 29.96
CA TYR A 134 -6.54 -0.35 29.44
C TYR A 134 -6.84 -0.05 27.96
N ARG A 135 -6.56 1.19 27.55
CA ARG A 135 -6.53 1.68 26.16
C ARG A 135 -5.10 2.04 25.80
N LEU A 136 -4.64 1.60 24.62
CA LEU A 136 -3.41 2.09 23.98
C LEU A 136 -3.78 2.92 22.76
N LEU A 137 -3.25 4.14 22.66
CA LEU A 137 -3.40 5.05 21.52
C LEU A 137 -2.03 5.34 20.92
N LYS A 138 -1.90 5.33 19.58
CA LYS A 138 -0.65 5.65 18.88
C LYS A 138 -0.42 7.16 18.85
N LEU A 139 0.63 7.64 19.52
CA LEU A 139 0.96 9.07 19.66
C LEU A 139 1.95 9.54 18.58
N ALA A 140 2.11 10.87 18.44
CA ALA A 140 3.12 11.50 17.60
C ALA A 140 4.54 11.14 18.06
N ASN A 141 5.46 10.90 17.13
CA ASN A 141 6.82 10.44 17.46
C ASN A 141 7.77 11.61 17.74
N ASP A 142 7.47 12.35 18.81
CA ASP A 142 8.19 13.55 19.23
C ASP A 142 9.69 13.31 19.54
N VAL A 143 10.07 12.06 19.83
CA VAL A 143 11.48 11.63 19.98
C VAL A 143 12.27 11.77 18.67
N THR A 144 11.62 11.60 17.51
CA THR A 144 12.27 11.79 16.20
C THR A 144 12.61 13.26 15.98
N TYR A 145 11.65 14.17 16.12
CA TYR A 145 11.88 15.62 16.00
C TYR A 145 12.92 16.13 17.00
N LYS A 146 12.88 15.66 18.26
CA LYS A 146 13.90 15.98 19.26
C LYS A 146 15.31 15.56 18.84
N ARG A 147 15.48 14.40 18.20
CA ARG A 147 16.78 13.95 17.67
C ARG A 147 17.23 14.76 16.45
N LEU A 148 16.33 15.09 15.53
CA LEU A 148 16.63 15.92 14.35
C LEU A 148 17.08 17.34 14.75
N LYS A 149 16.28 18.02 15.60
CA LYS A 149 16.59 19.37 16.11
C LYS A 149 17.90 19.40 16.91
N LYS A 150 18.19 18.33 17.66
CA LYS A 150 19.48 18.16 18.36
C LYS A 150 20.65 18.02 17.40
N ALA A 151 20.53 17.20 16.34
CA ALA A 151 21.59 17.03 15.35
C ALA A 151 21.89 18.33 14.58
N LEU A 152 20.87 19.08 14.15
CA LEU A 152 21.03 20.41 13.56
C LEU A 152 21.68 21.40 14.55
N THR A 153 21.33 21.33 15.83
CA THR A 153 21.99 22.14 16.88
C THR A 153 23.45 21.74 17.11
N THR A 154 23.81 20.46 16.93
CA THR A 154 25.21 19.99 16.95
C THR A 154 25.97 20.45 15.71
N LEU A 155 25.38 20.35 14.51
CA LEU A 155 25.95 20.84 13.25
C LEU A 155 26.31 22.33 13.34
N ARG A 156 25.37 23.18 13.78
CA ARG A 156 25.61 24.62 14.03
C ARG A 156 26.76 24.88 15.01
N LYS A 157 26.91 24.04 16.03
CA LYS A 157 27.96 24.18 17.06
C LYS A 157 29.28 23.50 16.69
N PHE A 158 29.36 22.87 15.51
CA PHE A 158 30.55 22.17 15.06
C PHE A 158 31.64 23.19 14.68
N GLN A 159 32.83 23.06 15.26
CA GLN A 159 33.95 24.00 15.07
C GLN A 159 35.17 23.29 14.48
N SER A 160 35.53 22.14 15.03
CA SER A 160 36.60 21.28 14.55
C SER A 160 36.32 19.83 14.90
N GLY A 161 36.66 18.92 14.00
CA GLY A 161 36.54 17.48 14.21
C GLY A 161 36.68 16.68 12.90
N PRO A 162 36.53 15.34 12.95
CA PRO A 162 36.70 14.49 11.76
C PRO A 162 35.82 14.90 10.58
N ALA A 163 34.61 15.40 10.86
CA ALA A 163 33.63 15.80 9.85
C ALA A 163 33.81 17.23 9.30
N SER A 164 34.84 18.00 9.70
CA SER A 164 34.99 19.41 9.27
C SER A 164 35.04 19.56 7.75
N SER A 165 35.96 18.89 7.06
CA SER A 165 36.08 18.94 5.59
C SER A 165 34.86 18.37 4.87
N LEU A 166 34.16 17.42 5.51
CA LEU A 166 32.90 16.91 4.99
C LEU A 166 31.78 17.96 5.05
N ILE A 167 31.67 18.73 6.13
CA ILE A 167 30.71 19.85 6.24
C ILE A 167 31.05 20.96 5.23
N GLU A 168 32.33 21.22 5.00
CA GLU A 168 32.81 22.23 4.03
C GLU A 168 32.40 21.89 2.59
N VAL A 169 32.52 20.61 2.19
CA VAL A 169 32.04 20.14 0.88
C VAL A 169 30.50 20.13 0.81
N LEU A 170 29.81 19.66 1.85
CA LEU A 170 28.36 19.46 1.83
C LEU A 170 27.51 20.74 1.96
N LEU A 171 28.06 21.82 2.54
CA LEU A 171 27.31 23.06 2.84
C LEU A 171 28.08 24.37 2.59
N ALA A 172 29.42 24.36 2.52
CA ALA A 172 30.20 25.60 2.37
C ALA A 172 30.70 25.85 0.94
N GLY A 173 30.20 25.11 -0.06
CA GLY A 173 30.54 25.30 -1.48
C GLY A 173 31.99 24.96 -1.82
N SER A 174 32.70 24.22 -0.97
CA SER A 174 34.05 23.75 -1.27
C SER A 174 33.97 22.56 -2.25
N PRO A 175 34.75 22.55 -3.35
CA PRO A 175 34.75 21.41 -4.26
C PRO A 175 35.28 20.15 -3.54
N PRO A 176 34.80 18.95 -3.87
CA PRO A 176 35.33 17.70 -3.32
C PRO A 176 36.83 17.57 -3.63
N SER A 177 37.61 17.03 -2.67
CA SER A 177 39.06 16.91 -2.86
C SER A 177 39.39 15.95 -4.00
N PRO A 178 40.52 16.13 -4.71
CA PRO A 178 40.99 15.18 -5.71
C PRO A 178 41.05 13.76 -5.16
N ALA A 179 40.41 12.83 -5.88
CA ALA A 179 40.32 11.43 -5.52
C ALA A 179 41.70 10.78 -5.32
N SER A 180 41.78 9.79 -4.45
CA SER A 180 43.01 9.10 -4.09
C SER A 180 43.30 7.98 -5.09
N GLU A 181 44.58 7.79 -5.46
CA GLU A 181 45.00 6.58 -6.16
C GLU A 181 44.74 5.34 -5.29
N ILE A 182 44.21 4.27 -5.88
CA ILE A 182 43.95 3.01 -5.18
C ILE A 182 44.73 1.88 -5.85
N ALA A 183 45.29 0.98 -5.03
CA ALA A 183 45.75 -0.32 -5.49
C ALA A 183 44.58 -1.13 -6.13
N PRO A 184 44.86 -1.99 -7.13
CA PRO A 184 43.84 -2.76 -7.83
C PRO A 184 43.02 -3.66 -6.88
N LEU A 185 41.69 -3.52 -6.93
CA LEU A 185 40.78 -4.16 -5.98
C LEU A 185 40.50 -5.63 -6.35
N THR A 186 40.72 -6.53 -5.39
CA THR A 186 40.14 -7.88 -5.42
C THR A 186 38.73 -7.83 -4.83
N PHE A 187 37.72 -7.81 -5.70
CA PHE A 187 36.30 -7.85 -5.34
C PHE A 187 35.94 -9.16 -4.62
N TYR A 188 35.05 -9.09 -3.63
CA TYR A 188 34.50 -10.27 -2.95
C TYR A 188 33.41 -10.93 -3.79
N ASN A 189 32.52 -10.14 -4.39
CA ASN A 189 31.56 -10.61 -5.38
C ASN A 189 32.17 -10.58 -6.79
N THR A 190 32.47 -11.75 -7.35
CA THR A 190 33.00 -11.89 -8.71
C THR A 190 31.99 -11.52 -9.80
N ALA A 191 30.69 -11.63 -9.52
CA ALA A 191 29.59 -11.47 -10.48
C ALA A 191 29.11 -10.01 -10.66
N LEU A 192 29.82 -9.02 -10.11
CA LEU A 192 29.50 -7.60 -10.33
C LEU A 192 29.74 -7.19 -11.80
N ASP A 193 28.89 -6.35 -12.38
CA ASP A 193 29.11 -5.77 -13.71
C ASP A 193 30.13 -4.61 -13.72
N ALA A 194 30.39 -4.06 -14.90
CA ALA A 194 31.33 -2.96 -15.09
C ALA A 194 30.90 -1.67 -14.35
N SER A 195 29.61 -1.32 -14.37
CA SER A 195 29.10 -0.12 -13.69
C SER A 195 29.20 -0.25 -12.17
N GLN A 196 28.93 -1.45 -11.64
CA GLN A 196 29.09 -1.77 -10.23
C GLN A 196 30.58 -1.76 -9.81
N LYS A 197 31.48 -2.31 -10.62
CA LYS A 197 32.94 -2.32 -10.38
C LYS A 197 33.54 -0.91 -10.43
N GLU A 198 33.10 -0.06 -11.36
CA GLU A 198 33.49 1.36 -11.39
C GLU A 198 32.97 2.08 -10.14
N ALA A 199 31.69 1.94 -9.82
CA ALA A 199 31.06 2.56 -8.64
C ALA A 199 31.77 2.19 -7.33
N VAL A 200 32.15 0.92 -7.14
CA VAL A 200 32.94 0.47 -5.97
C VAL A 200 34.30 1.18 -5.93
N SER A 201 35.03 1.17 -7.05
CA SER A 201 36.37 1.77 -7.13
C SER A 201 36.31 3.29 -6.88
N PHE A 202 35.38 3.97 -7.54
CA PHE A 202 35.13 5.40 -7.39
C PHE A 202 34.76 5.77 -5.94
N ALA A 203 33.83 5.06 -5.32
CA ALA A 203 33.40 5.34 -3.95
C ALA A 203 34.53 5.14 -2.91
N LEU A 204 35.49 4.24 -3.19
CA LEU A 204 36.68 4.07 -2.36
C LEU A 204 37.72 5.19 -2.61
N ALA A 205 37.86 5.69 -3.83
CA ALA A 205 38.83 6.72 -4.21
C ALA A 205 38.56 8.08 -3.53
N GLN A 206 37.28 8.48 -3.45
CA GLN A 206 36.88 9.79 -2.92
C GLN A 206 37.31 9.99 -1.47
N LYS A 207 37.58 11.24 -1.07
CA LYS A 207 38.03 11.58 0.30
C LYS A 207 36.86 11.93 1.21
N GLU A 208 36.04 12.91 0.83
CA GLU A 208 34.91 13.38 1.64
C GLU A 208 33.59 12.71 1.23
N LEU A 209 33.21 12.81 -0.06
CA LEU A 209 31.87 12.46 -0.54
C LEU A 209 31.93 11.53 -1.76
N ALA A 210 31.10 10.48 -1.76
CA ALA A 210 30.72 9.72 -2.95
C ALA A 210 29.21 9.48 -2.98
N ILE A 211 28.60 9.52 -4.17
CA ILE A 211 27.18 9.25 -4.39
C ILE A 211 27.00 8.11 -5.39
N ILE A 212 26.37 7.01 -4.96
CA ILE A 212 25.98 5.90 -5.82
C ILE A 212 24.50 6.01 -6.14
N HIS A 213 24.20 6.45 -7.36
CA HIS A 213 22.86 6.44 -7.92
C HIS A 213 22.55 5.02 -8.39
N GLY A 214 21.61 4.35 -7.71
CA GLY A 214 21.21 2.97 -8.00
C GLY A 214 19.75 2.86 -8.42
N PRO A 215 19.45 3.03 -9.73
CA PRO A 215 18.12 2.85 -10.32
C PRO A 215 17.47 1.47 -10.06
N PRO A 216 16.17 1.31 -10.34
CA PRO A 216 15.44 0.07 -10.08
C PRO A 216 16.11 -1.18 -10.70
N GLY A 217 16.27 -2.23 -9.90
CA GLY A 217 16.86 -3.50 -10.35
C GLY A 217 18.39 -3.50 -10.56
N THR A 218 19.10 -2.37 -10.40
CA THR A 218 20.55 -2.25 -10.72
C THR A 218 21.52 -2.87 -9.70
N GLY A 219 21.01 -3.51 -8.65
CA GLY A 219 21.85 -4.13 -7.62
C GLY A 219 22.51 -3.15 -6.63
N LYS A 220 22.00 -1.90 -6.51
CA LYS A 220 22.44 -0.87 -5.55
C LYS A 220 22.99 -1.42 -4.21
N THR A 221 22.15 -2.12 -3.44
CA THR A 221 22.51 -2.67 -2.12
C THR A 221 23.63 -3.73 -2.20
N THR A 222 23.74 -4.48 -3.31
CA THR A 222 24.88 -5.40 -3.55
C THR A 222 26.18 -4.60 -3.76
N THR A 223 26.14 -3.50 -4.52
CA THR A 223 27.27 -2.58 -4.72
C THR A 223 27.71 -1.92 -3.42
N VAL A 224 26.74 -1.46 -2.62
CA VAL A 224 26.96 -0.87 -1.29
C VAL A 224 27.62 -1.89 -0.34
N VAL A 225 27.18 -3.16 -0.36
CA VAL A 225 27.80 -4.23 0.43
C VAL A 225 29.25 -4.45 0.01
N GLU A 226 29.57 -4.51 -1.29
CA GLU A 226 30.96 -4.62 -1.75
C GLU A 226 31.83 -3.44 -1.29
N ILE A 227 31.33 -2.20 -1.38
CA ILE A 227 32.01 -0.99 -0.85
C ILE A 227 32.35 -1.15 0.64
N ILE A 228 31.39 -1.62 1.45
CA ILE A 228 31.58 -1.87 2.89
C ILE A 228 32.63 -2.96 3.12
N LEU A 229 32.59 -4.06 2.35
CA LEU A 229 33.56 -5.14 2.48
C LEU A 229 34.99 -4.71 2.12
N GLN A 230 35.17 -3.85 1.11
CA GLN A 230 36.48 -3.30 0.76
C GLN A 230 36.98 -2.28 1.80
N ALA A 231 36.12 -1.40 2.32
CA ALA A 231 36.49 -0.51 3.42
C ALA A 231 36.94 -1.29 4.68
N VAL A 232 36.21 -2.35 5.05
CA VAL A 232 36.61 -3.23 6.17
C VAL A 232 37.90 -4.00 5.86
N LYS A 233 38.14 -4.39 4.60
CA LYS A 233 39.42 -5.00 4.14
C LYS A 233 40.61 -4.04 4.29
N GLN A 234 40.38 -2.73 4.15
CA GLN A 234 41.35 -1.67 4.42
C GLN A 234 41.52 -1.36 5.93
N GLY A 235 40.81 -2.07 6.80
CA GLY A 235 40.86 -1.89 8.26
C GLY A 235 39.95 -0.79 8.80
N LEU A 236 39.16 -0.13 7.95
CA LEU A 236 38.31 1.01 8.31
C LEU A 236 37.08 0.58 9.13
N LYS A 237 36.67 1.43 10.07
CA LYS A 237 35.43 1.27 10.84
C LYS A 237 34.27 1.95 10.12
N VAL A 238 33.18 1.20 9.88
CA VAL A 238 32.06 1.68 9.05
C VAL A 238 30.77 1.80 9.87
N LEU A 239 30.09 2.94 9.76
CA LEU A 239 28.73 3.16 10.27
C LEU A 239 27.74 3.16 9.09
N CYS A 240 26.97 2.08 8.94
CA CYS A 240 25.93 1.98 7.92
C CYS A 240 24.58 2.44 8.47
N CYS A 241 23.88 3.26 7.71
CA CYS A 241 22.61 3.85 8.05
C CYS A 241 21.63 3.82 6.88
N ALA A 242 20.34 3.92 7.17
CA ALA A 242 19.26 4.14 6.22
C ALA A 242 18.04 4.77 6.93
N PRO A 243 17.10 5.42 6.22
CA PRO A 243 15.90 6.00 6.86
C PRO A 243 14.96 4.92 7.44
N SER A 244 14.80 3.78 6.77
CA SER A 244 13.84 2.72 7.14
C SER A 244 14.52 1.49 7.75
N ASN A 245 13.84 0.78 8.66
CA ASN A 245 14.40 -0.46 9.25
C ASN A 245 14.62 -1.55 8.19
N VAL A 246 13.75 -1.65 7.19
CA VAL A 246 13.84 -2.66 6.12
C VAL A 246 15.11 -2.49 5.30
N ALA A 247 15.49 -1.25 4.96
CA ALA A 247 16.74 -0.97 4.25
C ALA A 247 17.98 -1.37 5.07
N VAL A 248 18.00 -1.06 6.36
CA VAL A 248 19.11 -1.48 7.25
C VAL A 248 19.16 -3.01 7.38
N ASP A 249 18.03 -3.67 7.52
CA ASP A 249 17.96 -5.12 7.71
C ASP A 249 18.39 -5.88 6.45
N ASN A 250 18.01 -5.39 5.26
CA ASN A 250 18.51 -5.89 3.98
C ASN A 250 20.05 -5.81 3.90
N LEU A 251 20.66 -4.72 4.39
CA LEU A 251 22.13 -4.61 4.48
C LEU A 251 22.73 -5.62 5.46
N VAL A 252 22.11 -5.80 6.64
CA VAL A 252 22.58 -6.79 7.64
C VAL A 252 22.57 -8.20 7.06
N GLU A 253 21.50 -8.60 6.37
CA GLU A 253 21.37 -9.95 5.81
C GLU A 253 22.46 -10.26 4.77
N ARG A 254 22.77 -9.32 3.88
CA ARG A 254 23.85 -9.47 2.88
C ARG A 254 25.25 -9.46 3.52
N LEU A 255 25.47 -8.64 4.55
CA LEU A 255 26.76 -8.61 5.27
C LEU A 255 26.96 -9.86 6.15
N ALA A 256 25.89 -10.43 6.70
CA ALA A 256 25.94 -11.66 7.50
C ALA A 256 26.45 -12.86 6.69
N GLN A 257 25.99 -12.99 5.44
CA GLN A 257 26.49 -13.99 4.48
C GLN A 257 28.01 -13.87 4.25
N SER A 258 28.55 -12.65 4.35
CA SER A 258 29.96 -12.34 4.17
C SER A 258 30.84 -12.56 5.41
N LYS A 259 30.30 -13.20 6.48
CA LYS A 259 30.98 -13.54 7.75
C LYS A 259 31.64 -12.37 8.48
N GLN A 260 31.19 -11.14 8.24
CA GLN A 260 31.76 -9.95 8.89
C GLN A 260 31.28 -9.79 10.34
N ARG A 261 32.10 -9.16 11.18
CA ARG A 261 31.71 -8.74 12.54
C ARG A 261 30.78 -7.52 12.44
N ILE A 262 29.48 -7.77 12.39
CA ILE A 262 28.44 -6.75 12.22
C ILE A 262 27.51 -6.68 13.44
N LEU A 263 27.05 -5.46 13.75
CA LEU A 263 26.20 -5.18 14.91
C LEU A 263 25.04 -4.25 14.54
N ARG A 264 23.80 -4.73 14.68
CA ARG A 264 22.57 -3.99 14.38
C ARG A 264 22.03 -3.29 15.64
N LEU A 265 22.06 -1.97 15.63
CA LEU A 265 21.44 -1.11 16.64
C LEU A 265 19.97 -0.88 16.28
N GLY A 266 19.08 -1.44 17.07
CA GLY A 266 17.63 -1.34 16.89
C GLY A 266 16.89 -2.34 17.79
N HIS A 267 15.65 -2.01 18.18
CA HIS A 267 14.87 -2.89 19.04
C HIS A 267 14.51 -4.20 18.30
N PRO A 268 14.77 -5.41 18.83
CA PRO A 268 14.68 -6.67 18.08
C PRO A 268 13.36 -6.92 17.34
N ALA A 269 12.21 -6.54 17.93
CA ALA A 269 10.91 -6.70 17.25
C ALA A 269 10.63 -5.68 16.12
N ARG A 270 11.56 -4.75 15.82
CA ARG A 270 11.59 -3.99 14.56
C ARG A 270 12.34 -4.74 13.45
N LEU A 271 13.02 -5.84 13.77
CA LEU A 271 13.99 -6.49 12.91
C LEU A 271 13.45 -7.79 12.29
N LEU A 272 13.86 -8.07 11.06
CA LEU A 272 13.67 -9.38 10.42
C LEU A 272 14.28 -10.51 11.28
N GLU A 273 13.67 -11.69 11.27
CA GLU A 273 14.10 -12.81 12.13
C GLU A 273 15.52 -13.31 11.80
N SER A 274 15.91 -13.29 10.52
CA SER A 274 17.30 -13.52 10.08
C SER A 274 18.29 -12.52 10.67
N VAL A 275 17.86 -11.26 10.82
CA VAL A 275 18.66 -10.13 11.32
C VAL A 275 18.71 -10.05 12.85
N GLN A 276 17.70 -10.58 13.57
CA GLN A 276 17.62 -10.49 15.03
C GLN A 276 18.85 -11.04 15.75
N GLN A 277 19.55 -12.04 15.19
CA GLN A 277 20.79 -12.56 15.77
C GLN A 277 21.90 -11.50 15.86
N HIS A 278 21.96 -10.60 14.90
CA HIS A 278 22.97 -9.52 14.84
C HIS A 278 22.56 -8.28 15.64
N SER A 279 21.37 -8.28 16.27
CA SER A 279 20.94 -7.18 17.13
C SER A 279 21.80 -7.04 18.38
N LEU A 280 21.97 -5.80 18.87
CA LEU A 280 22.69 -5.53 20.12
C LEU A 280 22.20 -6.42 21.26
N ASP A 281 20.88 -6.49 21.47
CA ASP A 281 20.24 -7.30 22.50
C ASP A 281 20.61 -8.80 22.40
N ALA A 282 20.67 -9.36 21.19
CA ALA A 282 21.01 -10.76 20.95
C ALA A 282 22.51 -11.05 20.94
N VAL A 283 23.37 -10.04 20.78
CA VAL A 283 24.82 -10.13 21.00
C VAL A 283 25.10 -10.08 22.51
N LEU A 284 24.54 -9.11 23.23
CA LEU A 284 24.66 -8.98 24.68
C LEU A 284 24.11 -10.21 25.43
N ALA A 285 23.03 -10.83 24.93
CA ALA A 285 22.47 -12.05 25.52
C ALA A 285 23.30 -13.33 25.23
N ARG A 286 24.35 -13.25 24.40
CA ARG A 286 25.24 -14.36 24.03
C ARG A 286 26.69 -14.19 24.46
N GLY A 287 27.13 -12.98 24.80
CA GLY A 287 28.47 -12.72 25.36
C GLY A 287 28.62 -13.19 26.80
N ASP A 288 29.86 -13.31 27.29
CA ASP A 288 30.15 -13.94 28.59
C ASP A 288 29.52 -13.22 29.79
N SER A 289 29.35 -11.89 29.69
CA SER A 289 28.65 -11.06 30.70
C SER A 289 27.13 -11.33 30.79
N ALA A 290 26.53 -12.08 29.86
CA ALA A 290 25.09 -12.33 29.79
C ALA A 290 24.53 -13.00 31.05
N GLN A 291 25.30 -13.91 31.67
CA GLN A 291 24.86 -14.63 32.87
C GLN A 291 24.68 -13.66 34.05
N ILE A 292 25.68 -12.79 34.28
CA ILE A 292 25.68 -11.77 35.34
C ILE A 292 24.52 -10.78 35.14
N VAL A 293 24.30 -10.30 33.91
CA VAL A 293 23.16 -9.43 33.58
C VAL A 293 21.82 -10.15 33.83
N ALA A 294 21.73 -11.44 33.54
CA ALA A 294 20.53 -12.25 33.80
C ALA A 294 20.32 -12.58 35.29
N ASP A 295 21.38 -12.65 36.11
CA ASP A 295 21.30 -12.76 37.57
C ASP A 295 20.75 -11.45 38.18
N ILE A 296 21.38 -10.30 37.88
CA ILE A 296 20.96 -8.99 38.40
C ILE A 296 19.49 -8.68 38.04
N ARG A 297 19.05 -9.00 36.80
CA ARG A 297 17.64 -8.86 36.39
C ARG A 297 16.69 -9.77 37.20
N ARG A 298 17.10 -11.00 37.51
CA ARG A 298 16.32 -11.91 38.37
C ARG A 298 16.22 -11.43 39.82
N ASP A 299 17.24 -10.75 40.33
CA ASP A 299 17.21 -10.18 41.68
C ASP A 299 16.35 -8.92 41.74
N ILE A 300 16.40 -8.05 40.72
CA ILE A 300 15.46 -6.92 40.58
C ILE A 300 14.01 -7.41 40.56
N ASP A 301 13.68 -8.40 39.72
CA ASP A 301 12.32 -8.95 39.62
C ASP A 301 11.88 -9.62 40.95
N GLN A 302 12.79 -10.27 41.69
CA GLN A 302 12.52 -10.80 43.03
C GLN A 302 12.23 -9.70 44.07
N VAL A 303 13.05 -8.66 44.14
CA VAL A 303 12.85 -7.54 45.08
C VAL A 303 11.57 -6.78 44.75
N PHE A 304 11.23 -6.63 43.46
CA PHE A 304 9.95 -6.07 43.02
C PHE A 304 8.76 -6.93 43.48
N ALA A 305 8.87 -8.26 43.38
CA ALA A 305 7.84 -9.19 43.86
C ALA A 305 7.69 -9.21 45.40
N LYS A 306 8.75 -8.94 46.17
CA LYS A 306 8.69 -8.70 47.63
C LYS A 306 7.97 -7.38 47.93
N ASN A 307 8.39 -6.30 47.26
CA ASN A 307 7.87 -4.94 47.42
C ASN A 307 6.34 -4.82 47.16
N LYS A 308 5.75 -5.60 46.23
CA LYS A 308 4.29 -5.64 46.03
C LYS A 308 3.53 -6.43 47.12
N LYS A 309 4.19 -7.29 47.90
CA LYS A 309 3.56 -8.07 49.00
C LYS A 309 3.64 -7.37 50.35
N THR A 310 4.75 -6.73 50.67
CA THR A 310 4.94 -5.98 51.91
C THR A 310 3.93 -4.83 52.04
N GLN A 311 3.39 -4.61 53.25
CA GLN A 311 2.57 -3.42 53.52
C GLN A 311 3.37 -2.26 54.15
N ASP A 312 4.35 -2.54 55.02
CA ASP A 312 5.13 -1.53 55.76
C ASP A 312 5.82 -0.50 54.84
N LYS A 313 5.73 0.77 55.22
CA LYS A 313 6.38 1.91 54.56
C LYS A 313 7.91 1.88 54.74
N ARG A 314 8.44 1.38 55.86
CA ARG A 314 9.89 1.36 56.13
C ARG A 314 10.61 0.33 55.26
N GLU A 315 10.11 -0.90 55.23
CA GLU A 315 10.60 -1.95 54.33
C GLU A 315 10.50 -1.55 52.85
N LYS A 316 9.39 -0.91 52.42
CA LYS A 316 9.26 -0.34 51.07
C LYS A 316 10.34 0.69 50.75
N GLY A 317 10.79 1.46 51.73
CA GLY A 317 11.95 2.35 51.57
C GLY A 317 13.24 1.58 51.26
N ASN A 318 13.50 0.50 52.01
CA ASN A 318 14.68 -0.35 51.84
C ASN A 318 14.67 -1.05 50.46
N PHE A 319 13.57 -1.71 50.09
CA PHE A 319 13.45 -2.38 48.78
C PHE A 319 13.58 -1.40 47.60
N ARG A 320 13.12 -0.14 47.74
CA ARG A 320 13.33 0.91 46.72
C ARG A 320 14.81 1.27 46.57
N ASN A 321 15.57 1.29 47.65
CA ASN A 321 17.01 1.59 47.61
C ASN A 321 17.83 0.39 47.08
N GLU A 322 17.45 -0.83 47.44
CA GLU A 322 18.00 -2.08 46.87
C GLU A 322 17.78 -2.14 45.35
N ILE A 323 16.56 -1.87 44.88
CA ILE A 323 16.24 -1.78 43.43
C ILE A 323 17.06 -0.68 42.74
N LYS A 324 17.27 0.49 43.37
CA LYS A 324 18.12 1.56 42.79
C LYS A 324 19.58 1.11 42.64
N LEU A 325 20.12 0.40 43.63
CA LEU A 325 21.51 -0.07 43.59
C LEU A 325 21.69 -1.18 42.54
N LEU A 326 20.79 -2.16 42.50
CA LEU A 326 20.79 -3.21 41.47
C LEU A 326 20.59 -2.64 40.06
N ARG A 327 19.72 -1.61 39.89
CA ARG A 327 19.57 -0.91 38.60
C ARG A 327 20.81 -0.13 38.19
N LYS A 328 21.55 0.45 39.15
CA LYS A 328 22.83 1.11 38.89
C LYS A 328 23.87 0.09 38.40
N GLU A 329 24.06 -1.02 39.13
CA GLU A 329 25.00 -2.06 38.70
C GLU A 329 24.59 -2.66 37.35
N LEU A 330 23.29 -2.98 37.14
CA LEU A 330 22.79 -3.46 35.86
C LEU A 330 23.19 -2.53 34.72
N LYS A 331 23.01 -1.22 34.89
CA LYS A 331 23.38 -0.22 33.88
C LYS A 331 24.90 -0.20 33.64
N GLU A 332 25.72 -0.21 34.68
CA GLU A 332 27.18 -0.17 34.55
C GLU A 332 27.73 -1.44 33.85
N ARG A 333 27.14 -2.61 34.12
CA ARG A 333 27.45 -3.87 33.42
C ARG A 333 26.96 -3.87 31.97
N GLU A 334 25.75 -3.38 31.71
CA GLU A 334 25.20 -3.28 30.36
C GLU A 334 26.02 -2.29 29.50
N GLU A 335 26.36 -1.10 30.01
CA GLU A 335 27.17 -0.12 29.27
C GLU A 335 28.59 -0.65 28.96
N ALA A 336 29.23 -1.39 29.88
CA ALA A 336 30.53 -2.04 29.62
C ALA A 336 30.45 -3.10 28.50
N ALA A 337 29.46 -4.00 28.55
CA ALA A 337 29.28 -5.04 27.52
C ALA A 337 28.87 -4.44 26.15
N ILE A 338 28.16 -3.30 26.16
CA ILE A 338 27.85 -2.54 24.94
C ILE A 338 29.12 -1.93 24.32
N ILE A 339 30.03 -1.36 25.13
CA ILE A 339 31.31 -0.80 24.65
C ILE A 339 32.15 -1.89 23.96
N GLU A 340 32.25 -3.07 24.58
CA GLU A 340 32.97 -4.22 24.01
C GLU A 340 32.34 -4.69 22.69
N SER A 341 31.01 -4.83 22.65
CA SER A 341 30.26 -5.23 21.45
C SER A 341 30.42 -4.22 20.31
N LEU A 342 30.33 -2.92 20.60
CA LEU A 342 30.50 -1.84 19.62
C LEU A 342 31.94 -1.78 19.09
N THR A 343 32.94 -1.85 19.98
CA THR A 343 34.36 -1.71 19.62
C THR A 343 34.88 -2.90 18.81
N SER A 344 34.36 -4.10 19.09
CA SER A 344 34.72 -5.33 18.36
C SER A 344 34.04 -5.45 16.99
N ALA A 345 32.90 -4.81 16.76
CA ALA A 345 32.25 -4.76 15.44
C ALA A 345 33.10 -4.00 14.41
N ASN A 346 33.20 -4.52 13.19
CA ASN A 346 33.82 -3.82 12.05
C ASN A 346 32.81 -2.88 11.36
N VAL A 347 31.53 -3.29 11.34
CA VAL A 347 30.41 -2.53 10.78
C VAL A 347 29.31 -2.41 11.83
N VAL A 348 28.87 -1.18 12.12
CA VAL A 348 27.71 -0.91 12.97
C VAL A 348 26.56 -0.43 12.09
N LEU A 349 25.37 -1.02 12.25
CA LEU A 349 24.21 -0.79 11.39
C LEU A 349 23.04 -0.22 12.20
N ALA A 350 22.51 0.94 11.82
CA ALA A 350 21.41 1.61 12.51
C ALA A 350 20.44 2.26 11.52
N THR A 351 19.26 2.71 11.96
CA THR A 351 18.55 3.74 11.18
C THR A 351 19.21 5.10 11.41
N ASN A 352 19.01 6.08 10.51
CA ASN A 352 19.52 7.46 10.68
C ASN A 352 19.18 8.00 12.09
N THR A 353 17.93 7.83 12.53
CA THR A 353 17.45 8.23 13.87
C THR A 353 17.95 7.32 15.01
N GLY A 354 18.39 6.10 14.70
CA GLY A 354 18.99 5.14 15.63
C GLY A 354 20.46 5.43 15.93
N ALA A 355 21.20 6.01 14.99
CA ALA A 355 22.57 6.49 15.14
C ALA A 355 22.70 7.77 16.01
N SER A 356 21.66 8.11 16.77
CA SER A 356 21.58 9.31 17.60
C SER A 356 22.65 9.33 18.72
N PRO A 357 23.22 10.51 19.06
CA PRO A 357 24.15 10.68 20.17
C PRO A 357 23.55 10.44 21.57
N ASP A 358 22.26 10.13 21.68
CA ASP A 358 21.62 9.68 22.93
C ASP A 358 21.58 8.14 23.07
N GLY A 359 21.76 7.43 21.95
CA GLY A 359 21.76 5.97 21.86
C GLY A 359 23.11 5.30 22.22
N PRO A 360 23.31 4.02 21.85
CA PRO A 360 24.53 3.27 22.17
C PRO A 360 25.83 3.92 21.67
N LEU A 361 25.78 4.65 20.54
CA LEU A 361 26.96 5.29 19.93
C LEU A 361 27.59 6.40 20.79
N LYS A 362 26.95 6.85 21.88
CA LYS A 362 27.55 7.78 22.84
C LYS A 362 28.67 7.17 23.69
N LEU A 363 28.75 5.84 23.72
CA LEU A 363 29.74 5.07 24.48
C LEU A 363 31.03 4.84 23.68
N LEU A 364 31.06 5.25 22.41
CA LEU A 364 32.25 5.24 21.55
C LEU A 364 32.92 6.62 21.52
N PRO A 365 34.25 6.70 21.31
CA PRO A 365 34.93 7.95 21.06
C PRO A 365 34.45 8.60 19.75
N GLU A 366 34.51 9.93 19.66
CA GLU A 366 33.91 10.68 18.54
C GLU A 366 34.55 10.38 17.19
N SER A 367 35.81 9.96 17.17
CA SER A 367 36.57 9.56 15.99
C SER A 367 36.56 8.04 15.72
N HIS A 368 35.58 7.28 16.24
CA HIS A 368 35.55 5.82 16.07
C HIS A 368 35.28 5.35 14.63
N PHE A 369 34.56 6.11 13.81
CA PHE A 369 34.19 5.70 12.45
C PHE A 369 34.94 6.49 11.37
N ASP A 370 35.46 5.77 10.39
CA ASP A 370 36.14 6.34 9.23
C ASP A 370 35.15 6.79 8.15
N VAL A 371 34.14 5.94 7.92
CA VAL A 371 33.20 6.07 6.80
C VAL A 371 31.77 5.87 7.30
N VAL A 372 30.89 6.81 6.95
CA VAL A 372 29.44 6.66 7.07
C VAL A 372 28.86 6.27 5.71
N VAL A 373 28.03 5.23 5.69
CA VAL A 373 27.29 4.81 4.49
C VAL A 373 25.81 5.06 4.74
N VAL A 374 25.12 5.76 3.86
CA VAL A 374 23.67 6.00 3.95
C VAL A 374 22.99 5.39 2.72
N ASP A 375 22.41 4.19 2.85
CA ASP A 375 21.57 3.61 1.79
C ASP A 375 20.14 4.17 1.87
N GLU A 376 19.43 4.16 0.75
CA GLU A 376 18.16 4.86 0.52
C GLU A 376 18.17 6.35 0.94
N CYS A 377 19.31 7.03 0.77
CA CYS A 377 19.49 8.43 1.15
C CYS A 377 18.51 9.40 0.46
N ALA A 378 18.02 9.05 -0.73
CA ALA A 378 17.00 9.83 -1.45
C ALA A 378 15.63 9.92 -0.72
N GLN A 379 15.30 8.95 0.15
CA GLN A 379 14.08 8.96 0.96
C GLN A 379 14.31 9.54 2.36
N ALA A 380 15.54 9.99 2.66
CA ALA A 380 15.90 10.53 3.96
C ALA A 380 15.80 12.07 3.93
N LEU A 381 15.01 12.64 4.85
CA LEU A 381 15.06 14.07 5.17
C LEU A 381 16.52 14.47 5.45
N GLU A 382 17.00 15.57 4.87
CA GLU A 382 18.41 15.98 5.00
C GLU A 382 18.82 16.12 6.48
N ALA A 383 17.97 16.72 7.32
CA ALA A 383 18.17 16.81 8.78
C ALA A 383 18.35 15.45 9.49
N SER A 384 17.93 14.34 8.89
CA SER A 384 18.15 12.98 9.42
C SER A 384 19.52 12.42 9.05
N CYS A 385 20.04 12.74 7.86
CA CYS A 385 21.37 12.34 7.41
C CYS A 385 22.47 12.99 8.27
N TRP A 386 22.24 14.22 8.74
CA TRP A 386 23.11 14.91 9.69
C TRP A 386 23.25 14.23 11.08
N ILE A 387 22.46 13.20 11.39
CA ILE A 387 22.66 12.39 12.61
C ILE A 387 23.92 11.50 12.48
N PRO A 388 24.02 10.56 11.51
CA PRO A 388 25.24 9.76 11.33
C PRO A 388 26.40 10.51 10.66
N LEU A 389 26.16 11.47 9.75
CA LEU A 389 27.24 12.13 8.99
C LEU A 389 28.30 12.80 9.88
N LEU A 390 27.88 13.37 11.03
CA LEU A 390 28.78 14.01 12.00
C LEU A 390 29.69 13.03 12.78
N LYS A 391 29.63 11.71 12.49
CA LYS A 391 30.43 10.67 13.15
C LYS A 391 31.61 10.14 12.34
N ALA A 392 31.84 10.64 11.13
CA ALA A 392 32.93 10.22 10.26
C ALA A 392 33.53 11.37 9.45
N ARG A 393 34.69 11.10 8.83
CA ARG A 393 35.39 12.02 7.92
C ARG A 393 34.94 11.89 6.45
N LYS A 394 34.35 10.75 6.10
CA LYS A 394 33.89 10.42 4.75
C LYS A 394 32.44 9.92 4.80
N CYS A 395 31.62 10.32 3.83
CA CYS A 395 30.31 9.72 3.61
C CYS A 395 30.16 9.12 2.20
N ILE A 396 29.36 8.06 2.12
CA ILE A 396 28.97 7.40 0.88
C ILE A 396 27.44 7.34 0.89
N LEU A 397 26.81 8.13 0.03
CA LEU A 397 25.36 8.19 -0.10
C LEU A 397 24.93 7.23 -1.22
N ALA A 398 23.96 6.36 -0.96
CA ALA A 398 23.38 5.49 -1.97
C ALA A 398 21.85 5.66 -1.99
N GLY A 399 21.26 5.65 -3.17
CA GLY A 399 19.82 5.84 -3.32
C GLY A 399 19.40 6.05 -4.77
N ASP A 400 18.23 6.61 -4.96
CA ASP A 400 17.73 7.04 -6.27
C ASP A 400 16.76 8.22 -6.11
N HIS A 401 17.19 9.41 -6.52
CA HIS A 401 16.39 10.64 -6.43
C HIS A 401 15.29 10.72 -7.51
N LYS A 402 15.20 9.76 -8.45
CA LYS A 402 14.08 9.61 -9.39
C LYS A 402 12.97 8.67 -8.84
N GLN A 403 13.19 8.03 -7.69
CA GLN A 403 12.17 7.33 -6.91
C GLN A 403 11.62 8.25 -5.80
N LEU A 404 10.73 7.73 -4.94
CA LEU A 404 9.99 8.52 -3.94
C LEU A 404 10.91 9.41 -3.07
N PRO A 405 10.54 10.68 -2.84
CA PRO A 405 11.22 11.59 -1.91
C PRO A 405 10.87 11.23 -0.44
N PRO A 406 11.44 11.92 0.56
CA PRO A 406 11.03 11.75 1.96
C PRO A 406 9.56 12.13 2.15
N THR A 407 8.78 11.25 2.78
CA THR A 407 7.36 11.48 3.05
C THR A 407 7.15 12.58 4.09
N THR A 408 6.33 13.59 3.78
CA THR A 408 5.98 14.71 4.66
C THR A 408 4.46 14.91 4.74
N VAL A 409 3.97 15.32 5.90
CA VAL A 409 2.56 15.68 6.16
C VAL A 409 2.31 17.13 5.74
N SER A 410 3.25 18.03 6.02
CA SER A 410 3.11 19.46 5.75
C SER A 410 3.52 19.78 4.31
N HIS A 411 2.56 19.79 3.38
CA HIS A 411 2.78 20.22 1.99
C HIS A 411 3.44 21.60 1.88
N LYS A 412 3.22 22.50 2.87
CA LYS A 412 3.91 23.79 2.97
C LYS A 412 5.41 23.64 3.25
N ALA A 413 5.78 22.75 4.17
CA ALA A 413 7.19 22.47 4.47
C ALA A 413 7.86 21.72 3.30
N ALA A 414 7.14 20.79 2.66
CA ALA A 414 7.59 20.08 1.46
C ALA A 414 8.02 21.07 0.35
N LEU A 415 7.11 21.96 -0.07
CA LEU A 415 7.37 22.98 -1.08
C LEU A 415 8.49 23.97 -0.70
N ALA A 416 8.65 24.27 0.60
CA ALA A 416 9.73 25.13 1.09
C ALA A 416 11.11 24.42 1.12
N GLY A 417 11.17 23.13 0.77
CA GLY A 417 12.40 22.35 0.58
C GLY A 417 12.62 21.22 1.59
N LEU A 418 11.63 20.85 2.42
CA LEU A 418 11.76 19.71 3.34
C LEU A 418 11.77 18.36 2.61
N SER A 419 11.15 18.28 1.43
CA SER A 419 11.15 17.09 0.58
C SER A 419 12.42 16.93 -0.27
N LEU A 420 13.30 17.93 -0.30
CA LEU A 420 14.59 17.83 -0.99
C LEU A 420 15.55 16.98 -0.16
N SER A 421 15.97 15.84 -0.70
CA SER A 421 16.91 14.95 -0.02
C SER A 421 18.36 15.44 -0.15
N LEU A 422 19.21 15.06 0.81
CA LEU A 422 20.65 15.36 0.77
C LEU A 422 21.30 14.84 -0.53
N MET A 423 20.93 13.63 -0.94
CA MET A 423 21.45 12.99 -2.15
C MET A 423 21.06 13.76 -3.42
N GLU A 424 19.82 14.24 -3.48
CA GLU A 424 19.27 14.96 -4.64
C GLU A 424 19.94 16.32 -4.81
N ARG A 425 20.01 17.13 -3.75
CA ARG A 425 20.71 18.43 -3.74
C ARG A 425 22.14 18.30 -4.27
N LEU A 426 22.92 17.36 -3.71
CA LEU A 426 24.32 17.16 -4.07
C LEU A 426 24.52 16.56 -5.47
N ALA A 427 23.56 15.74 -5.95
CA ALA A 427 23.60 15.21 -7.30
C ALA A 427 23.38 16.29 -8.36
N GLU A 428 22.50 17.27 -8.08
CA GLU A 428 22.29 18.45 -8.93
C GLU A 428 23.46 19.46 -8.80
N GLU A 429 24.00 19.65 -7.59
CA GLU A 429 25.06 20.62 -7.29
C GLU A 429 26.45 20.21 -7.83
N HIS A 430 26.79 18.92 -7.80
CA HIS A 430 28.13 18.43 -8.15
C HIS A 430 28.17 17.46 -9.36
N GLY A 431 27.03 16.89 -9.75
CA GLY A 431 26.93 15.99 -10.91
C GLY A 431 27.94 14.83 -10.92
N SER A 432 28.49 14.52 -12.10
CA SER A 432 29.41 13.38 -12.33
C SER A 432 30.77 13.47 -11.63
N SER A 433 31.07 14.56 -10.90
CA SER A 433 32.26 14.64 -10.05
C SER A 433 32.14 13.79 -8.78
N VAL A 434 30.93 13.70 -8.21
CA VAL A 434 30.62 12.90 -7.00
C VAL A 434 29.64 11.76 -7.27
N VAL A 435 28.89 11.79 -8.36
CA VAL A 435 27.88 10.76 -8.70
C VAL A 435 28.47 9.68 -9.61
N ARG A 436 28.17 8.41 -9.31
CA ARG A 436 28.19 7.30 -10.27
C ARG A 436 26.85 6.59 -10.31
N MET A 437 26.36 6.35 -11.52
CA MET A 437 25.08 5.70 -11.77
C MET A 437 25.30 4.25 -12.23
N LEU A 438 24.53 3.33 -11.65
CA LEU A 438 24.49 1.93 -12.09
C LEU A 438 23.55 1.79 -13.29
N THR A 439 24.00 1.12 -14.35
CA THR A 439 23.30 1.13 -15.66
C THR A 439 22.72 -0.22 -16.08
N THR A 440 23.24 -1.34 -15.57
CA THR A 440 22.71 -2.68 -15.85
C THR A 440 21.67 -3.06 -14.80
N GLN A 441 20.46 -3.45 -15.21
CA GLN A 441 19.37 -3.86 -14.31
C GLN A 441 19.00 -5.35 -14.46
N TYR A 442 18.65 -5.99 -13.34
CA TYR A 442 18.49 -7.44 -13.18
C TYR A 442 17.08 -7.87 -12.73
N ARG A 443 16.08 -7.01 -12.91
CA ARG A 443 14.69 -7.18 -12.44
C ARG A 443 13.69 -7.31 -13.59
N MET A 444 13.66 -6.32 -14.48
CA MET A 444 12.56 -6.01 -15.38
C MET A 444 12.77 -6.60 -16.78
N HIS A 445 11.68 -6.96 -17.46
CA HIS A 445 11.65 -7.19 -18.90
C HIS A 445 12.14 -5.94 -19.65
N GLN A 446 12.74 -6.10 -20.83
CA GLN A 446 13.29 -4.98 -21.60
C GLN A 446 12.23 -3.92 -21.91
N ALA A 447 11.03 -4.32 -22.33
CA ALA A 447 9.93 -3.40 -22.62
C ALA A 447 9.48 -2.55 -21.39
N ILE A 448 9.57 -3.09 -20.18
CA ILE A 448 9.30 -2.35 -18.92
C ILE A 448 10.48 -1.42 -18.60
N THR A 449 11.70 -1.85 -18.94
CA THR A 449 12.93 -1.10 -18.72
C THR A 449 13.02 0.14 -19.61
N CYS A 450 12.70 0.02 -20.90
CA CYS A 450 12.85 1.10 -21.88
C CYS A 450 12.01 2.33 -21.51
N TRP A 451 10.72 2.19 -21.23
CA TRP A 451 9.88 3.30 -20.73
C TRP A 451 10.51 4.02 -19.53
N ALA A 452 10.89 3.28 -18.49
CA ALA A 452 11.48 3.88 -17.29
C ALA A 452 12.82 4.55 -17.62
N SER A 453 13.65 3.90 -18.43
CA SER A 453 14.96 4.38 -18.89
C SER A 453 14.84 5.74 -19.59
N GLU A 454 13.93 5.84 -20.56
CA GLU A 454 13.70 7.04 -21.36
C GLU A 454 13.03 8.16 -20.53
N ALA A 455 11.98 7.83 -19.77
CA ALA A 455 11.19 8.80 -19.02
C ALA A 455 11.90 9.38 -17.78
N MET A 456 12.81 8.63 -17.14
CA MET A 456 13.43 9.03 -15.86
C MET A 456 14.96 8.99 -15.81
N TYR A 457 15.62 8.23 -16.69
CA TYR A 457 17.06 7.92 -16.59
C TYR A 457 17.82 8.18 -17.91
N HIS A 458 17.29 9.06 -18.77
CA HIS A 458 17.92 9.54 -20.02
C HIS A 458 18.38 8.42 -20.98
N GLY A 459 17.65 7.29 -21.02
CA GLY A 459 17.97 6.15 -21.88
C GLY A 459 19.14 5.27 -21.40
N GLN A 460 19.71 5.53 -20.21
CA GLN A 460 20.96 4.90 -19.76
C GLN A 460 20.79 3.52 -19.09
N LEU A 461 19.56 3.07 -18.81
CA LEU A 461 19.30 1.74 -18.25
C LEU A 461 19.29 0.66 -19.34
N THR A 462 19.97 -0.43 -19.05
CA THR A 462 20.11 -1.62 -19.91
C THR A 462 19.63 -2.86 -19.17
N ALA A 463 18.81 -3.69 -19.82
CA ALA A 463 18.33 -4.94 -19.24
C ALA A 463 19.40 -6.03 -19.36
N HIS A 464 19.75 -6.68 -18.25
CA HIS A 464 20.66 -7.83 -18.27
C HIS A 464 20.02 -8.99 -19.07
N PRO A 465 20.78 -9.76 -19.89
CA PRO A 465 20.21 -10.81 -20.74
C PRO A 465 19.38 -11.89 -20.00
N SER A 466 19.59 -12.07 -18.69
CA SER A 466 18.78 -13.00 -17.87
C SER A 466 17.35 -12.52 -17.57
N VAL A 467 17.04 -11.24 -17.82
CA VAL A 467 15.70 -10.65 -17.62
C VAL A 467 15.15 -9.94 -18.86
N ALA A 468 15.99 -9.61 -19.84
CA ALA A 468 15.58 -8.82 -21.01
C ALA A 468 14.32 -9.37 -21.73
N ALA A 469 14.17 -10.70 -21.82
CA ALA A 469 13.08 -11.36 -22.54
C ALA A 469 12.18 -12.27 -21.68
N HIS A 470 12.21 -12.16 -20.34
CA HIS A 470 11.45 -13.06 -19.45
C HIS A 470 9.96 -12.71 -19.31
N LEU A 471 9.07 -13.70 -19.44
CA LEU A 471 7.62 -13.57 -19.42
C LEU A 471 6.98 -14.48 -18.34
N LEU A 472 5.71 -14.26 -18.02
CA LEU A 472 5.02 -15.05 -16.98
C LEU A 472 4.88 -16.53 -17.36
N ARG A 473 4.62 -16.83 -18.64
CA ARG A 473 4.57 -18.20 -19.16
C ARG A 473 5.87 -19.00 -18.99
N ASP A 474 7.00 -18.34 -18.72
CA ASP A 474 8.29 -19.00 -18.49
C ASP A 474 8.46 -19.42 -17.01
N LEU A 475 7.48 -19.16 -16.15
CA LEU A 475 7.44 -19.62 -14.76
C LEU A 475 6.96 -21.09 -14.67
N PRO A 476 7.52 -21.89 -13.75
CA PRO A 476 7.21 -23.31 -13.65
C PRO A 476 5.75 -23.53 -13.24
N GLY A 477 4.96 -24.12 -14.15
CA GLY A 477 3.54 -24.44 -13.94
C GLY A 477 2.56 -23.40 -14.47
N VAL A 478 3.02 -22.31 -15.08
CA VAL A 478 2.17 -21.31 -15.72
C VAL A 478 1.83 -21.72 -17.15
N ALA A 479 0.55 -21.68 -17.51
CA ALA A 479 0.07 -21.92 -18.87
C ALA A 479 0.36 -20.73 -19.79
N THR A 480 0.52 -20.99 -21.09
CA THR A 480 0.63 -19.90 -22.09
C THR A 480 -0.78 -19.42 -22.46
N THR A 481 -1.14 -18.26 -21.92
CA THR A 481 -2.34 -17.47 -22.28
C THR A 481 -1.92 -16.18 -22.99
N GLU A 482 -2.88 -15.30 -23.29
CA GLU A 482 -2.60 -13.96 -23.83
C GLU A 482 -1.92 -13.11 -22.74
N GLU A 483 -2.53 -13.03 -21.55
CA GLU A 483 -2.08 -12.25 -20.38
C GLU A 483 -0.66 -12.63 -19.93
N THR A 484 -0.34 -13.92 -19.98
CA THR A 484 0.96 -14.47 -19.54
C THR A 484 2.04 -14.44 -20.63
N SER A 485 1.67 -14.11 -21.86
CA SER A 485 2.58 -13.91 -23.00
C SER A 485 3.01 -12.47 -23.21
N VAL A 486 2.36 -11.49 -22.57
CA VAL A 486 2.67 -10.06 -22.74
C VAL A 486 3.35 -9.46 -21.48
N PRO A 487 4.35 -8.58 -21.64
CA PRO A 487 5.02 -7.92 -20.52
C PRO A 487 4.34 -6.60 -20.09
N LEU A 488 3.50 -6.04 -20.96
CA LEU A 488 2.81 -4.76 -20.79
C LEU A 488 1.34 -4.96 -21.19
N LEU A 489 0.41 -4.60 -20.30
CA LEU A 489 -1.02 -4.59 -20.57
C LEU A 489 -1.64 -3.27 -20.08
N LEU A 490 -2.48 -2.65 -20.91
CA LEU A 490 -3.33 -1.52 -20.55
C LEU A 490 -4.79 -1.96 -20.65
N VAL A 491 -5.57 -1.72 -19.59
CA VAL A 491 -7.03 -1.89 -19.57
C VAL A 491 -7.66 -0.51 -19.40
N ASP A 492 -8.10 0.07 -20.51
CA ASP A 492 -8.66 1.42 -20.54
C ASP A 492 -10.13 1.44 -20.09
N THR A 493 -10.43 2.34 -19.15
CA THR A 493 -11.78 2.54 -18.60
C THR A 493 -12.47 3.80 -19.13
N ALA A 494 -11.86 4.53 -20.07
CA ALA A 494 -12.46 5.70 -20.70
C ALA A 494 -13.79 5.36 -21.40
N GLY A 495 -14.80 6.24 -21.30
CA GLY A 495 -16.13 6.05 -21.90
C GLY A 495 -16.97 4.89 -21.33
N CYS A 496 -16.46 4.20 -20.30
CA CYS A 496 -17.10 3.04 -19.67
C CYS A 496 -17.93 3.39 -18.42
N GLY A 497 -18.05 4.67 -18.07
CA GLY A 497 -18.78 5.15 -16.88
C GLY A 497 -18.19 4.73 -15.52
N LEU A 498 -16.97 4.18 -15.49
CA LEU A 498 -16.30 3.66 -14.29
C LEU A 498 -15.64 4.79 -13.48
N PHE A 499 -16.45 5.73 -12.99
CA PHE A 499 -15.99 6.93 -12.28
C PHE A 499 -15.49 6.65 -10.85
N GLU A 500 -14.71 7.59 -10.31
CA GLU A 500 -14.26 7.58 -8.91
C GLU A 500 -15.37 7.97 -7.92
N LEU A 501 -15.19 7.62 -6.64
CA LEU A 501 -16.12 7.96 -5.56
C LEU A 501 -16.03 9.44 -5.15
N GLU A 502 -17.18 10.12 -5.19
CA GLU A 502 -17.40 11.45 -4.64
C GLU A 502 -17.79 11.38 -3.14
N GLU A 503 -16.86 10.96 -2.28
CA GLU A 503 -17.03 11.09 -0.82
C GLU A 503 -16.75 12.54 -0.36
N GLU A 504 -17.51 13.02 0.63
CA GLU A 504 -17.41 14.38 1.18
C GLU A 504 -16.14 14.58 2.03
N ASP A 505 -15.62 13.51 2.64
CA ASP A 505 -14.35 13.49 3.37
C ASP A 505 -13.15 13.50 2.41
N ASN A 506 -12.64 14.70 2.13
CA ASN A 506 -11.63 15.04 1.11
C ASN A 506 -10.24 14.36 1.19
N GLN A 507 -10.05 13.28 1.97
CA GLN A 507 -8.73 12.69 2.28
C GLN A 507 -8.33 11.49 1.39
N SER A 508 -9.24 10.85 0.65
CA SER A 508 -8.87 9.73 -0.24
C SER A 508 -9.83 9.55 -1.42
N ARG A 509 -9.50 8.62 -2.32
CA ARG A 509 -10.31 8.25 -3.50
C ARG A 509 -10.33 6.73 -3.70
N GLY A 510 -11.41 6.24 -4.28
CA GLY A 510 -11.62 4.83 -4.63
C GLY A 510 -12.46 4.72 -5.90
N ASN A 511 -12.30 3.62 -6.63
CA ASN A 511 -12.99 3.34 -7.89
C ASN A 511 -13.42 1.87 -7.91
N PRO A 512 -14.70 1.57 -7.58
CA PRO A 512 -15.23 0.20 -7.58
C PRO A 512 -15.22 -0.48 -8.95
N GLY A 513 -15.20 0.29 -10.05
CA GLY A 513 -15.05 -0.24 -11.40
C GLY A 513 -13.68 -0.88 -11.62
N GLU A 514 -12.61 -0.14 -11.31
CA GLU A 514 -11.25 -0.67 -11.35
C GLU A 514 -11.06 -1.87 -10.41
N VAL A 515 -11.69 -1.88 -9.23
CA VAL A 515 -11.65 -3.03 -8.30
C VAL A 515 -12.19 -4.31 -8.97
N ARG A 516 -13.23 -4.22 -9.81
CA ARG A 516 -13.76 -5.36 -10.57
C ARG A 516 -12.77 -5.82 -11.65
N LEU A 517 -12.24 -4.90 -12.45
CA LEU A 517 -11.28 -5.19 -13.53
C LEU A 517 -10.00 -5.85 -13.00
N VAL A 518 -9.41 -5.26 -11.95
CA VAL A 518 -8.26 -5.83 -11.22
C VAL A 518 -8.59 -7.23 -10.69
N SER A 519 -9.79 -7.44 -10.15
CA SER A 519 -10.20 -8.76 -9.65
C SER A 519 -10.33 -9.82 -10.75
N LEU A 520 -10.76 -9.44 -11.95
CA LEU A 520 -10.85 -10.34 -13.11
C LEU A 520 -9.47 -10.67 -13.68
N HIS A 521 -8.57 -9.68 -13.80
CA HIS A 521 -7.21 -9.92 -14.29
C HIS A 521 -6.39 -10.81 -13.34
N ILE A 522 -6.53 -10.63 -12.02
CA ILE A 522 -5.92 -11.53 -11.03
C ILE A 522 -6.46 -12.95 -11.17
N GLN A 523 -7.77 -13.11 -11.35
CA GLN A 523 -8.38 -14.42 -11.53
C GLN A 523 -7.82 -15.12 -12.79
N ALA A 524 -7.70 -14.40 -13.91
CA ALA A 524 -7.08 -14.92 -15.15
C ALA A 524 -5.62 -15.37 -14.94
N LEU A 525 -4.79 -14.57 -14.27
CA LEU A 525 -3.41 -14.94 -13.97
C LEU A 525 -3.30 -16.15 -13.03
N VAL A 526 -4.17 -16.24 -12.02
CA VAL A 526 -4.18 -17.36 -11.06
C VAL A 526 -4.72 -18.65 -11.70
N ASP A 527 -5.74 -18.57 -12.54
CA ASP A 527 -6.26 -19.72 -13.30
C ASP A 527 -5.28 -20.18 -14.39
N ALA A 528 -4.45 -19.27 -14.92
CA ALA A 528 -3.28 -19.61 -15.74
C ALA A 528 -2.12 -20.22 -14.94
N GLY A 529 -2.21 -20.32 -13.60
CA GLY A 529 -1.23 -20.98 -12.73
C GLY A 529 -0.21 -20.07 -12.05
N VAL A 530 -0.30 -18.73 -12.19
CA VAL A 530 0.58 -17.79 -11.48
C VAL A 530 0.22 -17.80 -9.98
N GLN A 531 1.22 -17.99 -9.11
CA GLN A 531 0.99 -18.03 -7.66
C GLN A 531 0.56 -16.66 -7.14
N ALA A 532 -0.45 -16.61 -6.27
CA ALA A 532 -0.95 -15.36 -5.70
C ALA A 532 0.14 -14.57 -4.94
N GLY A 533 1.09 -15.27 -4.31
CA GLY A 533 2.26 -14.68 -3.66
C GLY A 533 3.26 -14.01 -4.61
N ASP A 534 3.25 -14.33 -5.91
CA ASP A 534 4.12 -13.74 -6.94
C ASP A 534 3.46 -12.55 -7.68
N ILE A 535 2.23 -12.20 -7.29
CA ILE A 535 1.45 -11.04 -7.79
C ILE A 535 1.45 -9.94 -6.72
N ALA A 536 1.40 -8.67 -7.12
CA ALA A 536 0.97 -7.58 -6.26
C ALA A 536 0.00 -6.62 -6.96
N VAL A 537 -0.86 -6.00 -6.15
CA VAL A 537 -1.73 -4.90 -6.57
C VAL A 537 -1.27 -3.62 -5.87
N ILE A 538 -1.09 -2.57 -6.66
CA ILE A 538 -0.63 -1.27 -6.18
C ILE A 538 -1.60 -0.19 -6.64
N ALA A 539 -2.04 0.67 -5.73
CA ALA A 539 -2.85 1.85 -6.04
C ALA A 539 -2.29 3.08 -5.31
N PRO A 540 -2.43 4.32 -5.84
CA PRO A 540 -1.96 5.52 -5.14
C PRO A 540 -2.74 5.84 -3.86
N TYR A 541 -4.02 5.45 -3.80
CA TYR A 541 -4.96 5.89 -2.78
C TYR A 541 -5.30 4.80 -1.77
N ASN A 542 -5.24 5.14 -0.47
CA ASN A 542 -5.49 4.20 0.63
C ASN A 542 -6.93 3.62 0.61
N LEU A 543 -7.94 4.43 0.26
CA LEU A 543 -9.33 3.93 0.14
C LEU A 543 -9.43 2.86 -0.96
N GLN A 544 -8.81 3.04 -2.12
CA GLN A 544 -8.76 1.99 -3.16
C GLN A 544 -8.05 0.74 -2.66
N VAL A 545 -6.92 0.88 -1.96
CA VAL A 545 -6.18 -0.25 -1.37
C VAL A 545 -7.07 -1.05 -0.41
N ASP A 546 -7.92 -0.39 0.38
CA ASP A 546 -8.82 -1.06 1.32
C ASP A 546 -10.09 -1.63 0.65
N LEU A 547 -10.59 -1.03 -0.44
CA LEU A 547 -11.64 -1.64 -1.29
C LEU A 547 -11.12 -2.91 -1.99
N LEU A 548 -9.91 -2.86 -2.54
CA LEU A 548 -9.23 -4.01 -3.15
C LEU A 548 -9.04 -5.14 -2.13
N ARG A 549 -8.58 -4.83 -0.90
CA ARG A 549 -8.44 -5.81 0.19
C ARG A 549 -9.76 -6.48 0.55
N GLN A 550 -10.86 -5.73 0.63
CA GLN A 550 -12.19 -6.29 0.91
C GLN A 550 -12.64 -7.28 -0.18
N SER A 551 -12.42 -6.93 -1.46
CA SER A 551 -12.75 -7.77 -2.63
C SER A 551 -11.88 -9.03 -2.75
N LEU A 552 -10.58 -8.94 -2.41
CA LEU A 552 -9.57 -9.93 -2.83
C LEU A 552 -8.93 -10.73 -1.70
N ALA A 553 -8.74 -10.17 -0.50
CA ALA A 553 -7.98 -10.85 0.56
C ALA A 553 -8.65 -12.14 1.07
N HIS A 554 -9.96 -12.29 0.85
CA HIS A 554 -10.71 -13.51 1.16
C HIS A 554 -10.62 -14.58 0.06
N LYS A 555 -10.20 -14.21 -1.16
CA LYS A 555 -9.98 -15.11 -2.31
C LYS A 555 -8.53 -15.56 -2.43
N HIS A 556 -7.60 -14.60 -2.25
CA HIS A 556 -6.17 -14.80 -2.43
C HIS A 556 -5.41 -14.25 -1.20
N PRO A 557 -5.31 -15.01 -0.09
CA PRO A 557 -4.71 -14.52 1.16
C PRO A 557 -3.22 -14.16 1.09
N GLU A 558 -2.51 -14.65 0.06
CA GLU A 558 -1.08 -14.42 -0.16
C GLU A 558 -0.78 -13.19 -1.04
N LEU A 559 -1.81 -12.62 -1.67
CA LEU A 559 -1.70 -11.48 -2.59
C LEU A 559 -1.32 -10.19 -1.84
N GLU A 560 -0.24 -9.53 -2.24
CA GLU A 560 0.15 -8.26 -1.62
C GLU A 560 -0.61 -7.06 -2.25
N ILE A 561 -1.50 -6.44 -1.48
CA ILE A 561 -2.28 -5.24 -1.87
C ILE A 561 -1.87 -4.05 -1.01
N LYS A 562 -1.26 -3.01 -1.63
CA LYS A 562 -0.68 -1.85 -0.91
C LYS A 562 -0.74 -0.54 -1.69
N SER A 563 -0.44 0.56 -0.99
CA SER A 563 -0.03 1.81 -1.63
C SER A 563 1.37 1.67 -2.25
N VAL A 564 1.70 2.54 -3.20
CA VAL A 564 3.02 2.58 -3.86
C VAL A 564 4.14 2.71 -2.84
N ASP A 565 4.00 3.66 -1.93
CA ASP A 565 4.91 3.97 -0.82
C ASP A 565 5.05 2.75 0.12
N GLY A 566 3.97 1.99 0.34
CA GLY A 566 3.99 0.73 1.08
C GLY A 566 4.62 -0.47 0.35
N PHE A 567 4.86 -0.36 -0.95
CA PHE A 567 5.51 -1.37 -1.80
C PHE A 567 6.98 -1.05 -2.11
N GLN A 568 7.50 0.07 -1.62
CA GLN A 568 8.87 0.49 -1.86
C GLN A 568 9.89 -0.57 -1.38
N GLY A 569 10.99 -0.75 -2.13
CA GLY A 569 12.02 -1.76 -1.86
C GLY A 569 11.63 -3.21 -2.20
N ARG A 570 10.37 -3.48 -2.59
CA ARG A 570 9.89 -4.80 -3.05
C ARG A 570 9.91 -4.92 -4.57
N GLU A 571 9.62 -6.13 -5.05
CA GLU A 571 9.42 -6.53 -6.44
C GLU A 571 8.53 -7.79 -6.51
N LYS A 572 7.90 -8.07 -7.65
CA LYS A 572 7.05 -9.24 -7.92
C LYS A 572 7.15 -9.68 -9.39
N GLU A 573 6.76 -10.91 -9.70
CA GLU A 573 6.75 -11.40 -11.08
C GLU A 573 5.69 -10.67 -11.93
N ALA A 574 4.48 -10.51 -11.37
CA ALA A 574 3.41 -9.68 -11.93
C ALA A 574 3.04 -8.52 -11.00
N VAL A 575 2.80 -7.32 -11.56
CA VAL A 575 2.28 -6.15 -10.82
C VAL A 575 1.09 -5.57 -11.55
N ILE A 576 0.05 -5.20 -10.80
CA ILE A 576 -1.20 -4.65 -11.33
C ILE A 576 -1.41 -3.27 -10.68
N LEU A 577 -1.51 -2.24 -11.52
CA LEU A 577 -1.67 -0.84 -11.11
C LEU A 577 -3.12 -0.39 -11.31
N SER A 578 -3.72 0.17 -10.27
CA SER A 578 -5.05 0.80 -10.31
C SER A 578 -4.89 2.30 -10.06
N PHE A 579 -5.15 3.12 -11.08
CA PHE A 579 -4.90 4.57 -11.02
C PHE A 579 -6.03 5.36 -10.34
N VAL A 580 -7.23 4.79 -10.22
CA VAL A 580 -8.42 5.29 -9.51
C VAL A 580 -9.11 6.48 -10.18
N ARG A 581 -8.34 7.46 -10.67
CA ARG A 581 -8.84 8.75 -11.14
C ARG A 581 -9.55 8.63 -12.48
N SER A 582 -10.88 8.62 -12.42
CA SER A 582 -11.76 8.86 -13.56
C SER A 582 -12.80 9.93 -13.18
N ASN A 583 -12.73 11.11 -13.80
CA ASN A 583 -13.65 12.21 -13.57
C ASN A 583 -13.79 13.13 -14.78
N ARG A 584 -14.97 13.77 -14.90
CA ARG A 584 -15.33 14.66 -16.02
C ARG A 584 -14.52 15.96 -16.12
N LYS A 585 -13.56 16.19 -15.22
CA LYS A 585 -12.70 17.38 -15.20
C LYS A 585 -11.27 17.13 -15.68
N GLY A 586 -10.85 15.87 -15.81
CA GLY A 586 -9.46 15.51 -16.08
C GLY A 586 -8.50 15.75 -14.91
N GLU A 587 -8.99 15.86 -13.67
CA GLU A 587 -8.15 16.10 -12.49
C GLU A 587 -7.42 14.81 -12.06
N VAL A 588 -6.09 14.72 -12.20
CA VAL A 588 -5.31 13.53 -11.78
C VAL A 588 -4.83 13.55 -10.32
N GLY A 589 -4.75 14.72 -9.69
CA GLY A 589 -4.37 14.85 -8.28
C GLY A 589 -3.01 14.19 -7.94
N PHE A 590 -3.03 13.24 -6.99
CA PHE A 590 -1.85 12.57 -6.41
C PHE A 590 -1.10 11.64 -7.40
N LEU A 591 -1.69 11.36 -8.57
CA LEU A 591 -1.01 10.69 -9.69
C LEU A 591 0.02 11.59 -10.40
N ALA A 592 -0.04 12.92 -10.24
CA ALA A 592 0.87 13.86 -10.90
C ALA A 592 2.33 13.83 -10.37
N GLU A 593 2.64 12.96 -9.39
CA GLU A 593 3.99 12.78 -8.89
C GLU A 593 4.71 11.66 -9.65
N ASP A 594 5.39 12.01 -10.74
CA ASP A 594 6.07 11.10 -11.67
C ASP A 594 6.96 10.05 -10.96
N ARG A 595 7.63 10.43 -9.87
CA ARG A 595 8.49 9.55 -9.06
C ARG A 595 7.71 8.39 -8.43
N ARG A 596 6.44 8.60 -8.05
CA ARG A 596 5.54 7.55 -7.55
C ARG A 596 5.16 6.59 -8.66
N ILE A 597 4.87 7.08 -9.86
CA ILE A 597 4.55 6.25 -11.04
C ILE A 597 5.75 5.41 -11.47
N ASN A 598 6.94 6.02 -11.54
CA ASN A 598 8.21 5.32 -11.75
C ASN A 598 8.44 4.20 -10.72
N VAL A 599 8.26 4.47 -9.42
CA VAL A 599 8.32 3.42 -8.40
C VAL A 599 7.31 2.31 -8.69
N ALA A 600 6.04 2.64 -8.94
CA ALA A 600 4.96 1.67 -9.14
C ALA A 600 5.23 0.71 -10.32
N VAL A 601 5.54 1.23 -11.51
CA VAL A 601 5.84 0.41 -12.69
C VAL A 601 7.08 -0.47 -12.48
N THR A 602 8.14 0.11 -11.91
CA THR A 602 9.42 -0.59 -11.71
C THR A 602 9.42 -1.61 -10.55
N ARG A 603 8.25 -1.95 -9.99
CA ARG A 603 8.08 -3.10 -9.09
C ARG A 603 7.91 -4.43 -9.85
N ALA A 604 7.45 -4.37 -11.09
CA ALA A 604 7.27 -5.55 -11.93
C ALA A 604 8.61 -6.20 -12.31
N ARG A 605 8.56 -7.50 -12.60
CA ARG A 605 9.67 -8.23 -13.24
C ARG A 605 9.29 -8.63 -14.66
N ARG A 606 8.23 -9.44 -14.83
CA ARG A 606 7.84 -10.02 -16.12
C ARG A 606 6.65 -9.32 -16.77
N HIS A 607 5.67 -8.92 -15.96
CA HIS A 607 4.40 -8.36 -16.44
C HIS A 607 3.96 -7.18 -15.57
N VAL A 608 3.54 -6.09 -16.22
CA VAL A 608 2.81 -4.99 -15.59
C VAL A 608 1.50 -4.73 -16.32
N ALA A 609 0.40 -4.74 -15.58
CA ALA A 609 -0.92 -4.31 -16.05
C ALA A 609 -1.27 -2.95 -15.44
N VAL A 610 -1.81 -2.04 -16.25
CA VAL A 610 -2.34 -0.74 -15.82
C VAL A 610 -3.83 -0.70 -16.10
N ILE A 611 -4.63 -0.44 -15.07
CA ILE A 611 -6.07 -0.18 -15.18
C ILE A 611 -6.27 1.31 -14.89
N CYS A 612 -6.78 2.06 -15.87
CA CYS A 612 -6.99 3.50 -15.73
C CYS A 612 -7.97 4.07 -16.77
N ASP A 613 -8.53 5.25 -16.49
CA ASP A 613 -9.27 6.06 -17.46
C ASP A 613 -8.31 6.95 -18.26
N SER A 614 -8.05 6.58 -19.52
CA SER A 614 -7.13 7.31 -20.39
C SER A 614 -7.60 8.74 -20.69
N HIS A 615 -8.90 9.05 -20.64
CA HIS A 615 -9.39 10.41 -20.82
C HIS A 615 -9.01 11.31 -19.63
N THR A 616 -9.15 10.80 -18.40
CA THR A 616 -8.73 11.55 -17.20
C THR A 616 -7.21 11.60 -17.05
N VAL A 617 -6.52 10.52 -17.37
CA VAL A 617 -5.07 10.34 -17.14
C VAL A 617 -4.21 11.10 -18.15
N ASN A 618 -4.63 11.19 -19.41
CA ASN A 618 -3.89 11.89 -20.47
C ASN A 618 -3.86 13.44 -20.33
N SER A 619 -4.51 14.00 -19.31
CA SER A 619 -4.37 15.42 -18.95
C SER A 619 -2.98 15.75 -18.37
N HIS A 620 -2.27 14.75 -17.82
CA HIS A 620 -0.93 14.93 -17.26
C HIS A 620 0.15 14.48 -18.26
N PRO A 621 1.13 15.34 -18.62
CA PRO A 621 2.11 15.02 -19.66
C PRO A 621 2.88 13.71 -19.44
N PHE A 622 3.36 13.45 -18.20
CA PHE A 622 4.11 12.22 -17.89
C PHE A 622 3.23 10.96 -17.84
N LEU A 623 1.95 11.09 -17.47
CA LEU A 623 1.05 9.93 -17.50
C LEU A 623 0.65 9.61 -18.95
N LYS A 624 0.48 10.65 -19.79
CA LYS A 624 0.23 10.48 -21.21
C LYS A 624 1.35 9.72 -21.91
N THR A 625 2.63 10.01 -21.63
CA THR A 625 3.73 9.24 -22.25
C THR A 625 3.75 7.77 -21.82
N LEU A 626 3.26 7.43 -20.62
CA LEU A 626 3.04 6.04 -20.22
C LEU A 626 1.88 5.39 -21.00
N VAL A 627 0.73 6.06 -21.14
CA VAL A 627 -0.42 5.54 -21.90
C VAL A 627 -0.08 5.38 -23.40
N ASP A 628 0.58 6.39 -24.00
CA ASP A 628 1.07 6.34 -25.38
C ASP A 628 2.06 5.17 -25.57
N TYR A 629 3.02 4.98 -24.65
CA TYR A 629 4.02 3.90 -24.72
C TYR A 629 3.39 2.50 -24.57
N PHE A 630 2.43 2.32 -23.65
CA PHE A 630 1.69 1.05 -23.53
C PHE A 630 0.84 0.77 -24.79
N THR A 631 0.40 1.82 -25.49
CA THR A 631 -0.34 1.70 -26.76
C THR A 631 0.57 1.32 -27.95
N GLU A 632 1.85 1.70 -27.93
CA GLU A 632 2.82 1.34 -28.98
C GLU A 632 3.49 -0.03 -28.76
N HIS A 633 3.77 -0.41 -27.51
CA HIS A 633 4.60 -1.58 -27.19
C HIS A 633 3.93 -2.67 -26.34
N GLY A 634 2.70 -2.45 -25.87
CA GLY A 634 1.95 -3.39 -25.05
C GLY A 634 0.69 -3.91 -25.73
N GLU A 635 -0.08 -4.71 -24.99
CA GLU A 635 -1.45 -5.02 -25.36
C GLU A 635 -2.40 -3.99 -24.74
N VAL A 636 -3.40 -3.53 -25.50
CA VAL A 636 -4.45 -2.62 -25.02
C VAL A 636 -5.80 -3.30 -25.17
N ARG A 637 -6.54 -3.36 -24.06
CA ARG A 637 -7.94 -3.84 -23.96
C ARG A 637 -8.81 -2.73 -23.38
N THR A 638 -10.11 -2.73 -23.66
CA THR A 638 -11.08 -1.84 -23.03
C THR A 638 -11.88 -2.57 -21.94
N ALA A 639 -12.36 -1.84 -20.92
CA ALA A 639 -13.18 -2.42 -19.86
C ALA A 639 -14.48 -3.09 -20.36
N PHE A 640 -14.99 -2.72 -21.55
CA PHE A 640 -16.11 -3.42 -22.20
C PHE A 640 -15.80 -4.91 -22.51
N GLU A 641 -14.54 -5.31 -22.65
CA GLU A 641 -14.14 -6.72 -22.87
C GLU A 641 -14.21 -7.56 -21.59
N TYR A 642 -14.29 -6.91 -20.42
CA TYR A 642 -14.27 -7.56 -19.11
C TYR A 642 -15.63 -7.54 -18.39
N LEU A 643 -16.54 -6.63 -18.77
CA LEU A 643 -17.72 -6.28 -17.97
C LEU A 643 -18.98 -6.13 -18.85
N ASP A 644 -19.70 -7.24 -19.03
CA ASP A 644 -20.94 -7.34 -19.82
C ASP A 644 -22.08 -6.40 -19.37
N ASP A 645 -22.02 -5.89 -18.13
CA ASP A 645 -23.04 -5.02 -17.53
C ASP A 645 -22.81 -3.52 -17.77
N ILE A 646 -21.77 -3.12 -18.52
CA ILE A 646 -21.53 -1.72 -18.87
C ILE A 646 -22.37 -1.32 -20.09
N VAL A 647 -23.29 -0.36 -19.88
CA VAL A 647 -23.96 0.37 -20.96
C VAL A 647 -23.02 1.48 -21.46
N PRO A 648 -22.64 1.54 -22.75
CA PRO A 648 -21.83 2.63 -23.27
C PRO A 648 -22.54 3.98 -23.12
N GLU A 649 -21.81 5.05 -22.77
CA GLU A 649 -22.42 6.38 -22.49
C GLU A 649 -23.27 6.92 -23.67
N ASN A 650 -22.95 6.51 -24.92
CA ASN A 650 -23.73 6.81 -26.12
C ASN A 650 -25.19 6.31 -26.12
N TYR A 651 -25.58 5.45 -25.17
CA TYR A 651 -26.96 4.96 -24.99
C TYR A 651 -27.66 5.52 -23.74
N ALA A 652 -27.00 6.39 -22.98
CA ALA A 652 -27.60 7.07 -21.83
C ALA A 652 -28.50 8.23 -22.29
N HIS A 653 -29.74 7.91 -22.69
CA HIS A 653 -30.78 8.93 -22.93
C HIS A 653 -30.93 9.85 -21.71
N GLU A 654 -30.99 11.17 -21.94
CA GLU A 654 -31.31 12.16 -20.89
C GLU A 654 -32.73 11.94 -20.36
N GLY A 655 -32.83 11.20 -19.24
CA GLY A 655 -34.09 10.73 -18.67
C GLY A 655 -34.35 11.28 -17.26
N SER A 656 -34.96 12.46 -17.19
CA SER A 656 -35.64 13.03 -16.01
C SER A 656 -34.85 13.04 -14.68
N GLN A 657 -34.17 14.16 -14.40
CA GLN A 657 -34.07 14.64 -13.01
C GLN A 657 -35.37 15.37 -12.66
N ASP A 658 -36.32 14.72 -11.95
CA ASP A 658 -36.99 15.34 -10.80
C ASP A 658 -37.96 14.37 -10.07
N HIS A 659 -37.56 13.90 -8.88
CA HIS A 659 -38.14 14.35 -7.61
C HIS A 659 -37.77 13.42 -6.43
N SER A 660 -37.58 14.03 -5.26
CA SER A 660 -37.16 13.36 -4.03
C SER A 660 -38.33 12.77 -3.23
N HIS A 661 -38.31 11.46 -2.98
CA HIS A 661 -39.16 10.86 -1.94
C HIS A 661 -38.43 9.78 -1.12
N ALA A 662 -38.43 9.97 0.20
CA ALA A 662 -37.70 9.12 1.14
C ALA A 662 -38.36 7.75 1.36
N ALA A 663 -37.57 6.67 1.25
CA ALA A 663 -38.01 5.32 1.58
C ALA A 663 -38.24 5.14 3.09
N ARG A 664 -39.39 4.57 3.46
CA ARG A 664 -39.81 4.36 4.85
C ARG A 664 -39.19 3.10 5.47
N LYS A 665 -38.86 3.17 6.77
CA LYS A 665 -38.59 1.96 7.59
C LYS A 665 -39.84 1.05 7.67
N PRO A 666 -39.69 -0.28 7.71
CA PRO A 666 -40.80 -1.20 7.90
C PRO A 666 -41.41 -1.11 9.31
N ARG A 667 -42.71 -1.42 9.44
CA ARG A 667 -43.42 -1.48 10.72
C ARG A 667 -43.58 -2.93 11.21
N GLY A 668 -43.43 -3.14 12.51
CA GLY A 668 -43.96 -4.31 13.21
C GLY A 668 -45.46 -4.16 13.57
N PRO A 669 -46.12 -5.24 14.03
CA PRO A 669 -47.54 -5.23 14.41
C PRO A 669 -47.80 -4.50 15.73
N ALA A 670 -49.07 -4.18 16.03
CA ALA A 670 -49.44 -3.22 17.09
C ALA A 670 -50.57 -3.68 18.03
N SER A 671 -50.38 -3.42 19.33
CA SER A 671 -51.39 -3.39 20.42
C SER A 671 -50.71 -2.81 21.68
N SER A 672 -51.32 -2.02 22.58
CA SER A 672 -52.69 -1.48 22.63
C SER A 672 -52.86 -0.32 23.63
N SER A 673 -53.77 0.61 23.31
CA SER A 673 -54.70 1.32 24.23
C SER A 673 -54.28 2.53 25.10
N ARG A 674 -55.25 3.47 25.17
CA ARG A 674 -55.60 4.46 26.24
C ARG A 674 -54.92 5.85 26.34
N LYS A 675 -55.76 6.86 26.01
CA LYS A 675 -55.79 8.31 26.32
C LYS A 675 -55.95 8.60 27.85
N PRO A 676 -56.11 9.87 28.32
CA PRO A 676 -55.30 11.11 28.11
C PRO A 676 -55.09 11.92 29.44
N GLY A 677 -54.49 13.12 29.41
CA GLY A 677 -54.57 14.08 30.54
C GLY A 677 -53.96 15.48 30.33
N SER A 678 -54.74 16.53 30.56
CA SER A 678 -54.38 17.98 30.64
C SER A 678 -53.60 18.35 31.92
N GLY A 679 -52.94 19.51 32.09
CA GLY A 679 -52.76 20.72 31.26
C GLY A 679 -52.68 22.01 32.11
N ARG A 680 -52.27 23.17 31.52
CA ARG A 680 -51.89 24.47 32.17
C ARG A 680 -50.50 24.43 32.85
N GLN A 681 -49.75 25.51 33.09
CA GLN A 681 -49.91 26.99 33.10
C GLN A 681 -48.52 27.58 32.70
N GLN A 682 -48.22 28.84 32.35
CA GLN A 682 -48.86 30.08 31.88
C GLN A 682 -47.74 31.17 31.86
N LYS A 683 -47.72 32.04 30.84
CA LYS A 683 -47.24 33.45 30.75
C LYS A 683 -46.66 34.17 32.00
N ASP A 684 -45.75 35.17 31.93
CA ASP A 684 -45.39 36.15 30.86
C ASP A 684 -43.98 36.80 31.07
N TRP A 685 -43.56 37.70 30.16
CA TRP A 685 -42.56 38.81 30.31
C TRP A 685 -41.03 38.53 30.43
N GLU A 686 -40.10 39.42 30.02
CA GLU A 686 -40.05 40.45 28.94
C GLU A 686 -38.58 40.95 28.67
N ALA A 687 -38.41 41.88 27.72
CA ALA A 687 -37.21 42.65 27.34
C ALA A 687 -36.05 41.89 26.63
N GLY A 688 -35.32 42.49 25.67
CA GLY A 688 -35.42 43.88 25.16
C GLY A 688 -34.80 44.12 23.77
N ALA A 689 -35.06 45.31 23.25
CA ALA A 689 -34.70 45.84 21.93
C ALA A 689 -33.16 46.13 21.79
N ALA A 690 -32.60 46.58 20.65
CA ALA A 690 -33.19 47.32 19.53
C ALA A 690 -32.45 47.16 18.18
N ALA A 691 -33.05 47.72 17.11
CA ALA A 691 -32.47 47.71 15.76
C ALA A 691 -32.95 48.88 14.87
N ARG A 692 -32.11 49.25 13.89
CA ARG A 692 -32.37 50.02 12.64
C ARG A 692 -32.65 51.54 12.74
N GLN A 693 -32.48 52.16 11.55
CA GLN A 693 -33.15 53.35 10.96
C GLN A 693 -32.36 54.67 10.92
N ASN A 694 -32.52 55.57 9.92
CA ASN A 694 -32.84 55.43 8.47
C ASN A 694 -32.60 56.78 7.74
N ARG A 695 -32.36 56.78 6.42
CA ARG A 695 -32.49 57.90 5.43
C ARG A 695 -31.81 59.28 5.71
N ARG A 696 -31.03 59.76 4.73
CA ARG A 696 -31.27 61.03 3.97
C ARG A 696 -30.33 61.16 2.74
N LYS A 697 -30.62 62.15 1.88
CA LYS A 697 -29.94 62.58 0.62
C LYS A 697 -29.83 64.13 0.67
N PRO A 698 -29.12 64.87 -0.23
CA PRO A 698 -28.69 64.59 -1.62
C PRO A 698 -27.22 64.10 -1.68
N GLY A 699 -26.34 64.38 -2.67
CA GLY A 699 -26.44 65.22 -3.87
C GLY A 699 -25.24 65.22 -4.82
N GLU A 700 -25.29 66.17 -5.78
CA GLU A 700 -24.30 66.59 -6.79
C GLU A 700 -23.74 65.59 -7.84
N LYS A 701 -23.30 66.19 -8.95
CA LYS A 701 -22.85 65.65 -10.26
C LYS A 701 -22.15 66.81 -10.99
N PRO A 702 -21.15 66.60 -11.87
CA PRO A 702 -21.39 66.22 -13.28
C PRO A 702 -20.22 65.34 -13.83
N SER A 703 -19.88 65.10 -15.11
CA SER A 703 -20.45 65.15 -16.49
C SER A 703 -19.47 64.34 -17.38
N GLY A 704 -19.74 63.89 -18.61
CA GLY A 704 -20.97 63.68 -19.41
C GLY A 704 -20.80 62.30 -20.10
N SER A 705 -21.20 61.98 -21.33
CA SER A 705 -22.13 62.48 -22.38
C SER A 705 -22.00 61.43 -23.51
N GLU A 706 -22.97 61.02 -24.32
CA GLU A 706 -24.40 61.33 -24.57
C GLU A 706 -25.10 59.97 -24.88
N ALA A 707 -26.41 59.74 -24.72
CA ALA A 707 -27.58 60.30 -25.43
C ALA A 707 -27.54 60.08 -26.98
N GLN A 708 -28.63 59.73 -27.68
CA GLN A 708 -30.02 59.55 -27.22
C GLN A 708 -30.86 58.58 -28.07
N SER A 709 -31.79 57.94 -27.36
CA SER A 709 -33.03 57.26 -27.74
C SER A 709 -33.72 57.55 -29.09
N GLN A 710 -34.38 56.52 -29.63
CA GLN A 710 -35.84 56.43 -29.91
C GLN A 710 -36.20 54.95 -30.20
N ALA A 711 -37.43 54.45 -30.21
CA ALA A 711 -38.64 54.65 -29.40
C ALA A 711 -39.75 53.78 -30.04
N SER A 712 -40.37 52.89 -29.27
CA SER A 712 -41.72 52.30 -29.49
C SER A 712 -42.20 51.88 -30.89
N LEU A 713 -42.53 50.59 -31.05
CA LEU A 713 -43.80 50.18 -31.69
C LEU A 713 -44.24 48.79 -31.18
N LYS A 714 -45.55 48.56 -31.11
CA LYS A 714 -46.15 47.23 -30.88
C LYS A 714 -46.73 46.70 -32.19
N ALA A 715 -46.49 45.44 -32.50
CA ALA A 715 -47.26 44.66 -33.47
C ALA A 715 -47.55 43.26 -32.88
N GLY A 716 -48.53 42.55 -33.43
CA GLY A 716 -48.99 41.27 -32.89
C GLY A 716 -48.05 40.09 -33.20
N GLY A 717 -48.25 38.98 -32.47
CA GLY A 717 -47.74 37.67 -32.90
C GLY A 717 -48.53 37.12 -34.10
N PRO A 718 -48.18 35.91 -34.55
CA PRO A 718 -48.84 34.77 -33.92
C PRO A 718 -47.88 33.72 -33.36
N ARG A 719 -48.43 32.76 -32.60
CA ARG A 719 -47.74 31.51 -32.26
C ARG A 719 -47.68 30.62 -33.51
N GLY A 720 -46.48 30.20 -33.90
CA GLY A 720 -46.27 29.01 -34.72
C GLY A 720 -45.60 27.93 -33.87
N ALA A 721 -46.15 26.71 -33.85
CA ALA A 721 -45.50 25.57 -33.22
C ALA A 721 -44.73 24.80 -34.31
N GLY A 722 -43.40 24.83 -34.22
CA GLY A 722 -42.50 24.04 -35.06
C GLY A 722 -41.68 23.09 -34.19
N GLY A 723 -41.52 21.85 -34.64
CA GLY A 723 -40.54 20.91 -34.05
C GLY A 723 -39.11 21.29 -34.45
N PRO A 724 -38.08 20.66 -33.86
CA PRO A 724 -36.68 20.96 -34.15
C PRO A 724 -36.34 20.84 -35.65
N ASP A 725 -36.97 19.92 -36.37
CA ASP A 725 -36.78 19.71 -37.82
C ASP A 725 -37.11 20.96 -38.66
N SER A 726 -38.14 21.73 -38.27
CA SER A 726 -38.54 22.96 -38.97
C SER A 726 -37.46 24.04 -38.94
N THR A 727 -36.61 24.04 -37.91
CA THR A 727 -35.47 24.96 -37.80
C THR A 727 -34.29 24.47 -38.66
N ALA A 728 -34.10 23.15 -38.76
CA ALA A 728 -33.09 22.53 -39.61
C ALA A 728 -33.35 22.78 -41.11
N GLU A 729 -34.60 22.62 -41.54
CA GLU A 729 -35.03 22.91 -42.91
C GLU A 729 -34.84 24.39 -43.27
N HIS A 730 -35.10 25.30 -42.33
CA HIS A 730 -34.88 26.73 -42.54
C HIS A 730 -33.40 27.09 -42.76
N PHE A 731 -32.48 26.56 -41.94
CA PHE A 731 -31.05 26.78 -42.16
C PHE A 731 -30.51 26.09 -43.42
N ARG A 732 -31.03 24.91 -43.76
CA ARG A 732 -30.68 24.22 -45.01
C ARG A 732 -31.14 25.01 -46.24
N ALA A 733 -32.34 25.60 -46.21
CA ALA A 733 -32.83 26.48 -47.26
C ALA A 733 -31.96 27.74 -47.42
N LEU A 734 -31.62 28.43 -46.32
CA LEU A 734 -30.75 29.61 -46.35
C LEU A 734 -29.35 29.32 -46.88
N ILE A 735 -28.77 28.15 -46.55
CA ILE A 735 -27.45 27.75 -47.06
C ILE A 735 -27.53 27.34 -48.53
N ALA A 736 -28.60 26.68 -48.98
CA ALA A 736 -28.81 26.36 -50.39
C ALA A 736 -29.05 27.60 -51.26
N GLU A 737 -29.84 28.57 -50.78
CA GLU A 737 -30.05 29.87 -51.42
C GLU A 737 -28.74 30.68 -51.47
N PHE A 738 -27.96 30.69 -50.38
CA PHE A 738 -26.61 31.26 -50.40
C PHE A 738 -25.68 30.55 -51.38
N VAL A 739 -25.73 29.21 -51.53
CA VAL A 739 -24.95 28.49 -52.55
C VAL A 739 -25.30 28.96 -53.96
N ALA A 740 -26.59 29.24 -54.23
CA ALA A 740 -27.08 29.71 -55.52
C ALA A 740 -26.83 31.21 -55.82
N SER A 741 -26.65 32.08 -54.82
CA SER A 741 -26.43 33.52 -55.02
C SER A 741 -25.02 33.87 -55.51
N GLU A 742 -24.76 35.12 -55.91
CA GLU A 742 -23.40 35.59 -56.22
C GLU A 742 -22.59 35.98 -54.97
N GLU A 743 -23.18 35.92 -53.77
CA GLU A 743 -22.51 36.34 -52.54
C GLU A 743 -21.39 35.36 -52.13
N THR A 744 -20.25 35.92 -51.69
CA THR A 744 -19.07 35.13 -51.31
C THR A 744 -19.03 34.75 -49.83
N LYS A 745 -19.85 35.41 -49.00
CA LYS A 745 -19.84 35.30 -47.53
C LYS A 745 -21.23 35.56 -46.93
N LEU A 746 -21.73 34.61 -46.14
CA LEU A 746 -22.93 34.72 -45.30
C LEU A 746 -22.52 34.90 -43.84
N GLU A 747 -23.16 35.81 -43.09
CA GLU A 747 -23.02 35.92 -41.63
C GLU A 747 -24.33 35.53 -40.93
N PHE A 748 -24.24 34.67 -39.91
CA PHE A 748 -25.38 34.28 -39.07
C PHE A 748 -25.45 35.12 -37.77
N PRO A 749 -26.67 35.43 -37.26
CA PRO A 749 -26.86 36.23 -36.05
C PRO A 749 -26.14 35.69 -34.80
N THR A 750 -25.75 36.58 -33.89
CA THR A 750 -25.17 36.18 -32.59
C THR A 750 -26.19 35.54 -31.64
N SER A 751 -27.49 35.63 -31.94
CA SER A 751 -28.58 35.07 -31.14
C SER A 751 -28.80 33.56 -31.29
N LEU A 752 -28.09 32.88 -32.20
CA LEU A 752 -28.17 31.43 -32.35
C LEU A 752 -27.74 30.69 -31.08
N ASN A 753 -28.48 29.64 -30.72
CA ASN A 753 -28.14 28.76 -29.59
C ASN A 753 -27.07 27.72 -29.98
N SER A 754 -26.57 26.95 -29.01
CA SER A 754 -25.48 25.97 -29.23
C SER A 754 -25.82 24.87 -30.26
N HIS A 755 -27.07 24.42 -30.30
CA HIS A 755 -27.54 23.41 -31.26
C HIS A 755 -27.70 24.00 -32.66
N ASP A 756 -28.29 25.20 -32.81
CA ASP A 756 -28.40 25.90 -34.09
C ASP A 756 -27.01 26.11 -34.71
N ARG A 757 -26.02 26.47 -33.87
CA ARG A 757 -24.64 26.71 -34.28
C ARG A 757 -23.96 25.44 -34.81
N LEU A 758 -24.14 24.30 -34.13
CA LEU A 758 -23.66 23.01 -34.60
C LEU A 758 -24.27 22.66 -35.96
N LEU A 759 -25.58 22.87 -36.10
CA LEU A 759 -26.35 22.55 -37.29
C LEU A 759 -25.96 23.42 -38.50
N VAL A 760 -25.73 24.72 -38.32
CA VAL A 760 -25.19 25.62 -39.36
C VAL A 760 -23.78 25.21 -39.78
N HIS A 761 -22.93 24.73 -38.85
CA HIS A 761 -21.61 24.19 -39.20
C HIS A 761 -21.74 22.89 -40.03
N GLN A 762 -22.55 21.93 -39.59
CA GLN A 762 -22.80 20.66 -40.31
C GLN A 762 -23.38 20.90 -41.72
N LEU A 763 -24.40 21.75 -41.87
CA LEU A 763 -24.99 22.08 -43.17
C LEU A 763 -24.00 22.80 -44.11
N ALA A 764 -23.12 23.65 -43.57
CA ALA A 764 -22.07 24.27 -44.37
C ALA A 764 -21.00 23.26 -44.82
N GLU A 765 -20.73 22.23 -44.03
CA GLU A 765 -19.84 21.11 -44.38
C GLU A 765 -20.48 20.16 -45.40
N GLU A 766 -21.77 19.81 -45.27
CA GLU A 766 -22.57 19.09 -46.27
C GLU A 766 -22.49 19.77 -47.67
N HIS A 767 -22.53 21.10 -47.70
CA HIS A 767 -22.39 21.90 -48.93
C HIS A 767 -20.93 22.26 -49.31
N GLY A 768 -19.92 21.73 -48.62
CA GLY A 768 -18.48 21.89 -48.95
C GLY A 768 -17.89 23.29 -48.73
N LEU A 769 -18.64 24.18 -48.08
CA LEU A 769 -18.29 25.57 -47.79
C LEU A 769 -17.25 25.67 -46.66
N ARG A 770 -16.59 26.82 -46.53
CA ARG A 770 -15.75 27.09 -45.33
C ARG A 770 -16.59 27.83 -44.29
N HIS A 771 -16.67 27.27 -43.09
CA HIS A 771 -17.38 27.86 -41.96
C HIS A 771 -16.40 28.25 -40.82
N ASP A 772 -16.64 29.39 -40.17
CA ASP A 772 -15.78 29.91 -39.10
C ASP A 772 -16.61 30.60 -38.00
N SER A 773 -16.18 30.50 -36.74
CA SER A 773 -16.89 30.90 -35.52
C SER A 773 -16.11 32.05 -34.83
N ALA A 774 -16.40 33.30 -35.22
CA ALA A 774 -15.60 34.46 -34.83
C ALA A 774 -16.21 35.28 -33.68
N GLY A 775 -15.38 35.66 -32.70
CA GLY A 775 -15.73 36.52 -31.56
C GLY A 775 -16.08 35.75 -30.28
N GLU A 776 -15.98 36.44 -29.14
CA GLU A 776 -16.20 35.86 -27.81
C GLU A 776 -17.58 36.20 -27.22
N GLY A 777 -18.09 35.32 -26.35
CA GLY A 777 -19.36 35.53 -25.63
C GLY A 777 -20.52 35.94 -26.53
N LYS A 778 -21.21 37.03 -26.16
CA LYS A 778 -22.38 37.55 -26.89
C LYS A 778 -22.07 38.17 -28.26
N ALA A 779 -20.79 38.33 -28.62
CA ALA A 779 -20.36 38.81 -29.93
C ALA A 779 -20.05 37.67 -30.93
N ARG A 780 -20.08 36.41 -30.49
CA ARG A 780 -19.73 35.24 -31.31
C ARG A 780 -20.73 35.01 -32.44
N ARG A 781 -20.30 35.20 -33.69
CA ARG A 781 -21.09 34.94 -34.91
C ARG A 781 -20.49 33.78 -35.71
N ILE A 782 -21.29 33.17 -36.60
CA ILE A 782 -20.78 32.22 -37.60
C ILE A 782 -20.69 32.94 -38.94
N THR A 783 -19.59 32.73 -39.68
CA THR A 783 -19.48 33.17 -41.08
C THR A 783 -19.21 31.97 -41.98
N VAL A 784 -19.99 31.84 -43.05
CA VAL A 784 -19.85 30.78 -44.07
C VAL A 784 -19.40 31.41 -45.37
N ARG A 785 -18.44 30.80 -46.09
CA ARG A 785 -17.79 31.37 -47.28
C ARG A 785 -17.65 30.34 -48.39
N LYS A 786 -17.83 30.79 -49.63
CA LYS A 786 -17.58 29.98 -50.83
C LYS A 786 -16.07 29.83 -51.07
N ARG A 787 -15.66 28.73 -51.73
CA ARG A 787 -14.27 28.52 -52.15
C ARG A 787 -14.03 29.17 -53.52
N SER A 788 -13.24 30.24 -53.57
CA SER A 788 -12.76 30.79 -54.85
C SER A 788 -11.72 29.85 -55.49
N PRO A 789 -11.68 29.71 -56.83
CA PRO A 789 -10.62 29.00 -57.52
C PRO A 789 -9.29 29.75 -57.43
N VAL A 790 -8.17 29.03 -57.49
CA VAL A 790 -6.82 29.56 -57.28
C VAL A 790 -6.19 30.04 -58.60
N GLY A 791 -5.72 31.30 -58.63
CA GLY A 791 -4.89 31.87 -59.69
C GLY A 791 -3.39 31.83 -59.36
N ALA A 792 -2.53 32.02 -60.37
CA ALA A 792 -1.08 31.75 -60.29
C ALA A 792 -0.17 33.00 -60.29
N GLY A 793 1.09 32.82 -59.87
CA GLY A 793 2.16 33.84 -59.83
C GLY A 793 2.45 34.33 -58.40
N SER A 794 3.69 34.69 -58.01
CA SER A 794 4.95 34.84 -58.76
C SER A 794 6.16 34.29 -57.97
N ARG A 795 7.41 34.48 -58.43
CA ARG A 795 8.59 33.71 -57.95
C ARG A 795 9.91 34.52 -57.99
N ALA A 796 10.76 34.31 -56.97
CA ALA A 796 12.21 34.64 -56.93
C ALA A 796 12.59 36.16 -56.88
N PRO A 797 13.87 36.56 -56.62
CA PRO A 797 15.08 35.73 -56.45
C PRO A 797 16.01 36.04 -55.24
N GLN A 798 16.87 35.07 -54.90
CA GLN A 798 18.21 35.24 -54.29
C GLN A 798 19.15 34.13 -54.81
N SER A 799 20.47 34.41 -54.89
CA SER A 799 21.54 33.50 -55.40
C SER A 799 22.93 34.17 -55.25
N PRO A 800 24.08 33.50 -55.45
CA PRO A 800 24.48 32.06 -55.34
C PRO A 800 25.47 31.86 -54.13
N ALA A 801 26.32 30.84 -53.89
CA ALA A 801 27.10 29.86 -54.69
C ALA A 801 27.66 28.74 -53.73
N THR A 802 27.47 27.42 -53.95
CA THR A 802 28.34 26.38 -54.62
C THR A 802 29.78 26.15 -54.07
N PRO A 803 30.40 24.93 -54.15
CA PRO A 803 29.88 23.54 -54.36
C PRO A 803 30.53 22.42 -53.46
N SER A 804 30.24 21.14 -53.77
CA SER A 804 30.65 19.88 -53.07
C SER A 804 32.05 19.33 -53.46
N PRO A 805 32.54 18.22 -52.83
CA PRO A 805 32.22 16.82 -53.25
C PRO A 805 32.06 15.83 -52.06
N ALA A 806 31.78 14.52 -52.18
CA ALA A 806 31.01 13.64 -53.08
C ALA A 806 30.90 12.24 -52.40
N GLN A 807 29.94 11.38 -52.78
CA GLN A 807 29.66 10.08 -52.11
C GLN A 807 30.38 8.88 -52.77
N PRO A 808 30.09 7.63 -52.33
CA PRO A 808 29.05 6.88 -53.07
C PRO A 808 28.09 6.00 -52.22
N GLU A 809 26.79 6.04 -52.58
CA GLU A 809 25.87 4.92 -52.94
C GLU A 809 25.79 3.63 -52.07
N PRO A 810 24.57 3.04 -51.84
CA PRO A 810 23.64 2.70 -52.93
C PRO A 810 22.11 2.97 -52.76
N GLU A 811 21.49 3.25 -53.91
CA GLU A 811 20.08 3.06 -54.32
C GLU A 811 19.41 1.70 -53.99
N PRO A 812 18.08 1.52 -54.20
CA PRO A 812 17.04 2.50 -54.57
C PRO A 812 15.81 2.52 -53.65
N SER A 813 14.99 3.57 -53.73
CA SER A 813 13.66 3.65 -53.11
C SER A 813 12.54 3.88 -54.14
N LEU A 814 11.40 3.20 -53.96
CA LEU A 814 10.19 3.39 -54.75
C LEU A 814 9.14 4.16 -53.96
N GLU A 815 8.56 5.19 -54.56
CA GLU A 815 7.59 6.08 -53.91
C GLU A 815 6.12 5.64 -54.07
N LYS A 816 5.33 5.98 -53.03
CA LYS A 816 3.89 6.31 -53.05
C LYS A 816 2.90 5.23 -53.52
N GLN A 817 2.10 4.77 -52.56
CA GLN A 817 0.71 5.28 -52.43
C GLN A 817 0.19 5.09 -50.99
N SER A 818 -0.35 6.15 -50.38
CA SER A 818 -0.90 6.13 -49.01
C SER A 818 -2.22 6.92 -48.91
N SER A 819 -3.28 6.39 -49.50
CA SER A 819 -4.65 6.82 -49.22
C SER A 819 -5.11 6.26 -47.87
N ARG A 820 -5.11 7.11 -46.84
CA ARG A 820 -5.42 6.73 -45.45
C ARG A 820 -6.92 6.48 -45.24
N ALA A 821 -7.39 5.30 -45.63
CA ALA A 821 -8.73 4.82 -45.30
C ALA A 821 -8.85 4.56 -43.78
N GLN A 822 -9.94 5.01 -43.17
CA GLN A 822 -10.25 4.78 -41.76
C GLN A 822 -10.83 3.37 -41.61
N LEU A 823 -10.12 2.49 -40.89
CA LEU A 823 -10.48 1.07 -40.76
C LEU A 823 -11.68 0.88 -39.84
N ASP A 824 -12.79 0.34 -40.37
CA ASP A 824 -13.93 -0.06 -39.56
C ASP A 824 -13.66 -1.39 -38.84
N LEU A 825 -13.37 -1.29 -37.54
CA LEU A 825 -13.14 -2.42 -36.64
C LEU A 825 -14.37 -3.34 -36.55
N LYS A 826 -15.58 -2.84 -36.81
CA LYS A 826 -16.84 -3.60 -36.76
C LYS A 826 -16.92 -4.65 -37.88
N ALA A 827 -16.42 -4.33 -39.08
CA ALA A 827 -16.34 -5.27 -40.18
C ALA A 827 -15.39 -6.45 -39.87
N LEU A 828 -14.20 -6.17 -39.32
CA LEU A 828 -13.23 -7.18 -38.91
C LEU A 828 -13.76 -8.09 -37.78
N HIS A 829 -14.54 -7.54 -36.85
CA HIS A 829 -15.21 -8.31 -35.79
C HIS A 829 -16.25 -9.30 -36.37
N LEU A 830 -17.05 -8.87 -37.36
CA LEU A 830 -18.03 -9.72 -38.02
C LEU A 830 -17.37 -10.87 -38.82
N GLU A 831 -16.25 -10.63 -39.50
CA GLU A 831 -15.47 -11.70 -40.12
C GLU A 831 -14.91 -12.69 -39.08
N ARG A 832 -14.41 -12.21 -37.95
CA ARG A 832 -13.86 -13.07 -36.88
C ARG A 832 -14.93 -14.00 -36.30
N LEU A 833 -16.15 -13.51 -36.09
CA LEU A 833 -17.30 -14.32 -35.66
C LEU A 833 -17.66 -15.43 -36.68
N GLN A 834 -17.69 -15.11 -37.97
CA GLN A 834 -17.97 -16.11 -39.02
C GLN A 834 -16.88 -17.21 -39.09
N ARG A 835 -15.62 -16.86 -38.82
CA ARG A 835 -14.50 -17.82 -38.74
C ARG A 835 -14.59 -18.70 -37.49
N GLN A 836 -15.07 -18.19 -36.34
CA GLN A 836 -15.31 -19.02 -35.16
C GLN A 836 -16.48 -20.00 -35.33
N GLN A 837 -17.61 -19.55 -35.90
CA GLN A 837 -18.78 -20.40 -36.15
C GLN A 837 -18.48 -21.54 -37.12
N SER A 838 -17.71 -21.27 -38.18
CA SER A 838 -17.27 -22.31 -39.13
C SER A 838 -16.27 -23.31 -38.51
N GLY A 839 -15.42 -22.88 -37.58
CA GLY A 839 -14.54 -23.77 -36.81
C GLY A 839 -15.31 -24.74 -35.89
N GLN A 840 -16.30 -24.25 -35.14
CA GLN A 840 -17.13 -25.09 -34.26
C GLN A 840 -17.91 -26.16 -35.05
N ALA A 841 -18.40 -25.84 -36.25
CA ALA A 841 -19.10 -26.78 -37.12
C ALA A 841 -18.23 -27.93 -37.64
N GLN A 842 -16.90 -27.78 -37.67
CA GLN A 842 -15.97 -28.85 -38.06
C GLN A 842 -15.63 -29.78 -36.90
N LEU A 843 -15.44 -29.25 -35.69
CA LEU A 843 -15.14 -30.03 -34.48
C LEU A 843 -16.28 -31.01 -34.11
N ALA A 844 -17.53 -30.64 -34.40
CA ALA A 844 -18.71 -31.47 -34.12
C ALA A 844 -18.85 -32.75 -34.98
N LYS A 845 -17.95 -33.00 -35.96
CA LYS A 845 -18.03 -34.14 -36.89
C LYS A 845 -17.01 -35.27 -36.65
N ALA A 846 -16.21 -35.20 -35.57
CA ALA A 846 -15.03 -36.05 -35.41
C ALA A 846 -14.97 -36.88 -34.11
N GLN A 847 -15.92 -37.82 -33.91
CA GLN A 847 -15.67 -39.04 -33.12
C GLN A 847 -16.73 -40.14 -33.34
N PRO A 848 -16.35 -41.42 -33.61
CA PRO A 848 -17.28 -42.54 -33.70
C PRO A 848 -17.54 -43.20 -32.34
N GLY A 849 -18.71 -43.79 -32.15
CA GLY A 849 -19.13 -44.39 -30.87
C GLY A 849 -18.94 -45.91 -30.75
N MET A 850 -19.03 -46.40 -29.51
CA MET A 850 -19.24 -47.81 -29.17
C MET A 850 -20.27 -47.94 -28.06
N GLY A 851 -21.21 -48.88 -28.20
CA GLY A 851 -22.16 -49.28 -27.15
C GLY A 851 -21.85 -50.66 -26.58
N SER A 852 -22.42 -51.00 -25.43
CA SER A 852 -22.38 -52.36 -24.86
C SER A 852 -23.74 -52.75 -24.27
N GLY A 853 -24.14 -54.01 -24.46
CA GLY A 853 -25.44 -54.55 -24.04
C GLY A 853 -25.36 -55.44 -22.79
N LEU A 854 -26.50 -55.61 -22.10
CA LEU A 854 -26.58 -56.30 -20.80
C LEU A 854 -27.57 -57.48 -20.81
N GLN A 855 -27.06 -58.71 -20.61
CA GLN A 855 -27.76 -59.94 -20.20
C GLN A 855 -26.73 -60.86 -19.48
N LYS A 856 -27.02 -61.69 -18.46
CA LYS A 856 -28.26 -61.98 -17.70
C LYS A 856 -27.93 -62.72 -16.36
N ALA A 857 -28.50 -62.25 -15.23
CA ALA A 857 -29.00 -63.04 -14.07
C ALA A 857 -28.02 -64.00 -13.29
N PRO A 858 -28.44 -64.79 -12.25
CA PRO A 858 -29.57 -64.67 -11.29
C PRO A 858 -29.25 -64.96 -9.77
N GLN A 859 -29.96 -64.29 -8.82
CA GLN A 859 -30.56 -64.83 -7.55
C GLN A 859 -29.66 -65.58 -6.49
N LYS A 860 -29.98 -65.95 -5.23
CA LYS A 860 -31.09 -65.92 -4.20
C LYS A 860 -30.39 -66.33 -2.86
N LYS A 861 -30.65 -65.97 -1.59
CA LYS A 861 -31.75 -65.54 -0.67
C LYS A 861 -31.09 -64.73 0.50
N LYS A 862 -31.63 -64.22 1.64
CA LYS A 862 -32.93 -63.99 2.36
C LYS A 862 -32.65 -62.74 3.31
N LYS A 863 -33.17 -62.39 4.52
CA LYS A 863 -34.10 -62.90 5.56
C LYS A 863 -34.67 -61.71 6.40
N LYS A 864 -36.01 -61.62 6.54
CA LYS A 864 -36.89 -61.06 7.63
C LYS A 864 -36.29 -60.19 8.78
N GLU A 865 -36.73 -58.93 9.00
CA GLU A 865 -37.99 -58.39 9.64
C GLU A 865 -37.80 -58.02 11.15
N PRO A 866 -38.63 -57.16 11.81
CA PRO A 866 -40.05 -56.82 11.51
C PRO A 866 -40.55 -55.35 11.63
N LYS A 867 -41.74 -55.12 11.04
CA LYS A 867 -42.87 -54.23 11.41
C LYS A 867 -42.66 -52.75 11.80
N GLY A 868 -43.46 -51.88 11.18
CA GLY A 868 -43.81 -50.53 11.64
C GLY A 868 -45.33 -50.33 11.76
N CYS A 869 -45.75 -49.11 12.13
CA CYS A 869 -47.13 -48.62 12.25
C CYS A 869 -47.08 -47.06 12.20
N ALA A 870 -48.02 -46.28 11.67
CA ALA A 870 -49.30 -46.56 10.99
C ALA A 870 -49.39 -45.79 9.64
N ALA A 871 -50.53 -45.86 8.96
CA ALA A 871 -50.69 -45.34 7.59
C ALA A 871 -51.21 -43.89 7.48
N SER A 872 -50.92 -43.26 6.34
CA SER A 872 -51.70 -42.16 5.74
C SER A 872 -51.88 -42.48 4.25
N ALA A 873 -53.07 -42.28 3.70
CA ALA A 873 -53.43 -42.81 2.37
C ALA A 873 -52.73 -42.10 1.19
N LEU A 874 -52.59 -42.85 0.08
CA LEU A 874 -52.28 -42.30 -1.24
C LEU A 874 -53.56 -41.74 -1.88
N PRO A 875 -53.50 -40.57 -2.56
CA PRO A 875 -54.48 -40.21 -3.59
C PRO A 875 -54.39 -41.17 -4.79
N ALA A 876 -55.44 -41.20 -5.62
CA ALA A 876 -55.49 -42.02 -6.82
C ALA A 876 -54.59 -41.50 -7.96
N GLU A 877 -54.30 -42.35 -8.93
CA GLU A 877 -53.67 -41.98 -10.20
C GLU A 877 -54.67 -41.18 -11.05
N GLU A 878 -54.42 -39.89 -11.31
CA GLU A 878 -54.87 -39.12 -12.50
C GLU A 878 -54.43 -37.63 -12.50
N ASP A 879 -53.21 -37.32 -12.03
CA ASP A 879 -52.54 -36.04 -12.37
C ASP A 879 -51.01 -36.20 -12.33
N LEU A 880 -50.38 -36.21 -13.50
CA LEU A 880 -48.94 -36.39 -13.65
C LEU A 880 -48.15 -35.14 -13.19
N ASP A 881 -48.68 -33.94 -13.43
CA ASP A 881 -48.02 -32.68 -13.08
C ASP A 881 -48.16 -32.38 -11.58
N ALA A 882 -49.24 -32.79 -10.92
CA ALA A 882 -49.32 -32.77 -9.46
C ALA A 882 -48.32 -33.75 -8.82
N LEU A 883 -48.12 -34.94 -9.39
CA LEU A 883 -47.12 -35.91 -8.92
C LEU A 883 -45.69 -35.38 -9.14
N LEU A 884 -45.38 -34.84 -10.31
CA LEU A 884 -44.09 -34.19 -10.60
C LEU A 884 -43.86 -33.00 -9.65
N SER A 885 -44.87 -32.15 -9.44
CA SER A 885 -44.81 -31.04 -8.48
C SER A 885 -44.58 -31.51 -7.05
N ALA A 886 -45.17 -32.62 -6.62
CA ALA A 886 -44.95 -33.19 -5.30
C ALA A 886 -43.52 -33.74 -5.13
N VAL A 887 -42.98 -34.43 -6.15
CA VAL A 887 -41.58 -34.92 -6.17
C VAL A 887 -40.59 -33.75 -6.16
N VAL A 888 -40.77 -32.76 -7.03
CA VAL A 888 -39.95 -31.54 -7.08
C VAL A 888 -39.98 -30.79 -5.75
N LYS A 889 -41.12 -30.78 -5.04
CA LYS A 889 -41.25 -30.14 -3.71
C LYS A 889 -40.57 -30.96 -2.59
N ALA A 890 -40.49 -32.28 -2.73
CA ALA A 890 -39.76 -33.16 -1.82
C ALA A 890 -38.23 -33.01 -1.98
N ASP A 891 -37.71 -33.06 -3.21
CA ASP A 891 -36.25 -32.91 -3.47
C ASP A 891 -35.72 -31.50 -3.13
N ASN A 892 -36.59 -30.50 -3.15
CA ASN A 892 -36.26 -29.12 -2.78
C ASN A 892 -36.48 -28.78 -1.29
N THR A 893 -36.88 -29.74 -0.45
CA THR A 893 -36.95 -29.55 1.02
C THR A 893 -35.92 -30.39 1.78
N CYS A 894 -35.54 -29.92 2.97
CA CYS A 894 -34.49 -30.53 3.78
C CYS A 894 -34.81 -31.99 4.16
N SER A 895 -33.92 -32.93 3.81
CA SER A 895 -34.06 -34.36 4.11
C SER A 895 -33.94 -34.74 5.60
N PHE A 896 -34.05 -33.77 6.53
CA PHE A 896 -34.03 -34.02 7.97
C PHE A 896 -35.46 -34.17 8.53
N PRO A 897 -35.76 -35.19 9.34
CA PRO A 897 -37.10 -35.39 9.88
C PRO A 897 -37.65 -34.15 10.59
N LYS A 898 -38.87 -33.75 10.22
CA LYS A 898 -39.57 -32.54 10.72
C LYS A 898 -38.96 -31.19 10.31
N CYS A 899 -38.01 -31.13 9.36
CA CYS A 899 -37.52 -29.87 8.80
C CYS A 899 -38.23 -29.52 7.49
N SER A 900 -38.86 -28.35 7.41
CA SER A 900 -39.55 -27.84 6.21
C SER A 900 -38.74 -26.79 5.43
N ALA A 901 -37.47 -26.58 5.78
CA ALA A 901 -36.63 -25.58 5.14
C ALA A 901 -36.33 -25.93 3.67
N SER A 902 -36.42 -24.94 2.78
CA SER A 902 -36.01 -25.07 1.37
C SER A 902 -34.50 -25.33 1.25
N THR A 903 -34.13 -26.12 0.24
CA THR A 903 -32.73 -26.45 -0.10
C THR A 903 -32.33 -25.97 -1.49
N VAL A 904 -33.20 -25.21 -2.19
CA VAL A 904 -32.97 -24.74 -3.57
C VAL A 904 -31.69 -23.90 -3.72
N THR A 905 -31.50 -22.89 -2.86
CA THR A 905 -30.40 -21.91 -2.99
C THR A 905 -29.19 -22.19 -2.11
N LEU A 906 -29.36 -22.87 -0.96
CA LEU A 906 -28.31 -23.09 0.04
C LEU A 906 -28.36 -24.52 0.66
N GLY A 907 -28.87 -25.49 -0.10
CA GLY A 907 -28.86 -26.90 0.30
C GLY A 907 -27.52 -27.57 0.01
N GLN A 908 -26.95 -28.26 0.99
CA GLN A 908 -25.75 -29.07 0.80
C GLN A 908 -26.06 -30.57 0.78
N LEU A 909 -25.34 -31.30 -0.07
CA LEU A 909 -25.45 -32.74 -0.26
C LEU A 909 -24.50 -33.47 0.72
N CYS A 910 -25.02 -34.37 1.55
CA CYS A 910 -24.16 -35.22 2.38
C CYS A 910 -23.52 -36.34 1.55
N GLN A 911 -22.19 -36.32 1.43
CA GLN A 911 -21.39 -37.30 0.67
C GLN A 911 -21.50 -38.75 1.20
N HIS A 912 -22.10 -38.99 2.37
CA HIS A 912 -22.22 -40.32 2.99
C HIS A 912 -23.62 -40.97 2.90
N CYS A 913 -24.63 -40.21 2.43
CA CYS A 913 -25.99 -40.70 2.19
C CYS A 913 -26.67 -40.17 0.93
N GLY A 914 -26.08 -39.22 0.20
CA GLY A 914 -26.59 -38.68 -1.05
C GLY A 914 -27.83 -37.78 -0.92
N ARG A 915 -28.15 -37.29 0.28
CA ARG A 915 -29.34 -36.47 0.55
C ARG A 915 -29.00 -34.99 0.75
N ARG A 916 -29.93 -34.11 0.36
CA ARG A 916 -29.81 -32.64 0.51
C ARG A 916 -30.38 -32.17 1.86
N TYR A 917 -29.64 -31.29 2.51
CA TYR A 917 -29.98 -30.72 3.81
C TYR A 917 -29.75 -29.21 3.81
N CYS A 918 -30.55 -28.47 4.57
CA CYS A 918 -30.29 -27.05 4.81
C CYS A 918 -29.07 -26.85 5.74
N LEU A 919 -28.51 -25.63 5.76
CA LEU A 919 -27.27 -25.31 6.48
C LEU A 919 -27.28 -25.68 7.97
N SER A 920 -28.44 -25.73 8.65
CA SER A 920 -28.53 -26.17 10.05
C SER A 920 -28.48 -27.69 10.27
N HIS A 921 -28.70 -28.51 9.24
CA HIS A 921 -28.78 -29.98 9.34
C HIS A 921 -27.77 -30.73 8.44
N HIS A 922 -26.98 -30.01 7.64
CA HIS A 922 -26.03 -30.60 6.68
C HIS A 922 -24.85 -31.36 7.30
N LEU A 923 -24.51 -31.11 8.57
CA LEU A 923 -23.41 -31.79 9.25
C LEU A 923 -23.72 -33.29 9.45
N PRO A 924 -22.81 -34.22 9.07
CA PRO A 924 -23.06 -35.66 9.15
C PRO A 924 -23.49 -36.17 10.52
N GLU A 925 -22.99 -35.60 11.63
CA GLU A 925 -23.43 -35.91 12.99
C GLU A 925 -24.94 -35.74 13.18
N ILE A 926 -25.53 -34.67 12.65
CA ILE A 926 -26.90 -34.23 12.96
C ILE A 926 -27.92 -35.20 12.34
N HIS A 927 -27.71 -35.61 11.10
CA HIS A 927 -28.59 -36.52 10.37
C HIS A 927 -28.12 -38.00 10.39
N GLY A 928 -27.26 -38.38 11.35
CA GLY A 928 -26.90 -39.78 11.62
C GLY A 928 -25.83 -40.41 10.72
N CYS A 929 -25.14 -39.63 9.89
CA CYS A 929 -24.02 -40.10 9.07
C CYS A 929 -22.63 -39.93 9.71
N GLY A 930 -22.55 -39.34 10.91
CA GLY A 930 -21.29 -39.00 11.58
C GLY A 930 -20.32 -40.17 11.77
N GLU A 931 -20.79 -41.39 11.97
CA GLU A 931 -19.90 -42.57 12.07
C GLU A 931 -19.22 -42.91 10.74
N LYS A 932 -19.93 -42.81 9.61
CA LYS A 932 -19.33 -42.97 8.28
C LYS A 932 -18.33 -41.86 7.97
N ALA A 933 -18.65 -40.61 8.33
CA ALA A 933 -17.73 -39.48 8.18
C ALA A 933 -16.44 -39.69 8.98
N ARG A 934 -16.55 -40.12 10.23
CA ARG A 934 -15.41 -40.41 11.11
C ARG A 934 -14.59 -41.62 10.66
N ALA A 935 -15.23 -42.65 10.09
CA ALA A 935 -14.54 -43.79 9.49
C ALA A 935 -13.74 -43.35 8.24
N HIS A 936 -14.37 -42.60 7.34
CA HIS A 936 -13.73 -42.06 6.14
C HIS A 936 -12.54 -41.14 6.47
N ALA A 937 -12.71 -40.21 7.42
CA ALA A 937 -11.64 -39.34 7.90
C ALA A 937 -10.45 -40.15 8.48
N ARG A 938 -10.71 -41.21 9.27
CA ARG A 938 -9.67 -42.11 9.79
C ARG A 938 -8.93 -42.86 8.68
N GLN A 939 -9.63 -43.29 7.63
CA GLN A 939 -8.98 -43.93 6.48
C GLN A 939 -8.10 -42.96 5.68
N ARG A 940 -8.54 -41.69 5.51
CA ARG A 940 -7.70 -40.64 4.91
C ARG A 940 -6.46 -40.35 5.76
N ILE A 941 -6.60 -40.10 7.06
CA ILE A 941 -5.46 -39.89 7.98
C ILE A 941 -4.47 -41.07 7.93
N SER A 942 -4.96 -42.31 7.87
CA SER A 942 -4.13 -43.52 7.78
C SER A 942 -3.44 -43.75 6.41
N ARG A 943 -3.77 -42.97 5.38
CA ARG A 943 -3.28 -43.15 4.00
C ARG A 943 -2.54 -41.93 3.45
N GLU A 944 -2.93 -40.74 3.89
CA GLU A 944 -2.43 -39.43 3.45
C GLU A 944 -1.54 -38.76 4.52
N GLY A 945 -1.51 -39.28 5.76
CA GLY A 945 -0.55 -38.91 6.81
C GLY A 945 -0.71 -37.53 7.47
N ILE A 946 -1.45 -36.61 6.83
CA ILE A 946 -1.63 -35.23 7.27
C ILE A 946 -2.68 -35.11 8.38
N LEU A 947 -2.32 -34.45 9.47
CA LEU A 947 -3.21 -34.11 10.59
C LEU A 947 -3.49 -32.60 10.62
N TYR A 948 -4.73 -32.21 10.35
CA TYR A 948 -5.22 -30.87 10.69
C TYR A 948 -5.52 -30.78 12.19
N ALA A 949 -4.99 -29.74 12.86
CA ALA A 949 -5.14 -29.55 14.30
C ALA A 949 -6.56 -29.05 14.66
N GLY A 950 -7.53 -29.97 14.79
CA GLY A 950 -8.95 -29.60 14.82
C GLY A 950 -9.96 -30.54 15.50
N SER A 951 -9.57 -31.46 16.39
CA SER A 951 -10.46 -32.01 17.45
C SER A 951 -9.72 -33.00 18.37
N GLY A 952 -10.15 -33.07 19.63
CA GLY A 952 -9.47 -33.85 20.66
C GLY A 952 -9.59 -35.36 20.51
N THR A 953 -8.49 -36.09 20.76
CA THR A 953 -8.52 -37.52 21.00
C THR A 953 -9.36 -37.86 22.23
N LYS A 954 -10.24 -38.86 22.13
CA LYS A 954 -10.69 -39.56 23.35
C LYS A 954 -9.52 -40.36 23.90
N ASP A 955 -9.06 -40.02 25.10
CA ASP A 955 -8.02 -40.78 25.78
C ASP A 955 -8.43 -42.25 25.92
N ARG A 956 -7.55 -43.16 25.52
CA ARG A 956 -7.59 -44.53 26.01
C ARG A 956 -7.18 -44.49 27.47
N ALA A 957 -8.17 -44.60 28.37
CA ALA A 957 -7.93 -44.73 29.79
C ALA A 957 -6.88 -45.82 30.06
N LEU A 958 -5.77 -45.42 30.68
CA LEU A 958 -4.71 -46.36 31.05
C LEU A 958 -5.26 -47.38 32.05
N ASP A 959 -5.00 -48.66 31.77
CA ASP A 959 -5.29 -49.79 32.65
C ASP A 959 -4.92 -49.45 34.12
N PRO A 960 -5.89 -49.52 35.06
CA PRO A 960 -5.65 -49.21 36.47
C PRO A 960 -4.48 -49.96 37.09
N ALA A 961 -4.23 -51.21 36.70
CA ALA A 961 -3.10 -52.00 37.19
C ALA A 961 -1.77 -51.38 36.75
N LYS A 962 -1.67 -51.01 35.46
CA LYS A 962 -0.51 -50.31 34.89
C LYS A 962 -0.30 -48.93 35.51
N ARG A 963 -1.38 -48.18 35.76
CA ARG A 963 -1.32 -46.88 36.45
C ARG A 963 -0.78 -47.03 37.88
N ALA A 964 -1.29 -47.99 38.65
CA ALA A 964 -0.80 -48.28 40.00
C ALA A 964 0.66 -48.75 40.03
N GLN A 965 1.09 -49.55 39.05
CA GLN A 965 2.48 -50.00 38.94
C GLN A 965 3.44 -48.84 38.61
N LEU A 966 3.03 -47.90 37.75
CA LEU A 966 3.79 -46.69 37.45
C LEU A 966 3.85 -45.72 38.64
N GLN A 967 2.74 -45.55 39.37
CA GLN A 967 2.69 -44.75 40.61
C GLN A 967 3.74 -45.25 41.62
N ARG A 968 3.72 -46.55 41.97
CA ARG A 968 4.69 -47.16 42.90
C ARG A 968 6.15 -47.01 42.44
N ARG A 969 6.42 -47.03 41.13
CA ARG A 969 7.77 -46.78 40.58
C ARG A 969 8.20 -45.31 40.69
N LEU A 970 7.27 -44.37 40.53
CA LEU A 970 7.51 -42.95 40.73
C LEU A 970 7.80 -42.65 42.21
N ASP A 971 6.97 -43.18 43.11
CA ASP A 971 7.11 -43.01 44.56
C ASP A 971 8.45 -43.58 45.07
N LYS A 972 8.87 -44.75 44.57
CA LYS A 972 10.19 -45.32 44.87
C LYS A 972 11.32 -44.40 44.41
N LYS A 973 11.26 -43.87 43.18
CA LYS A 973 12.27 -42.92 42.66
C LYS A 973 12.31 -41.60 43.44
N LEU A 974 11.17 -41.11 43.92
CA LEU A 974 11.10 -39.92 44.77
C LEU A 974 11.72 -40.18 46.16
N GLY A 975 11.51 -41.37 46.73
CA GLY A 975 12.24 -41.85 47.92
C GLY A 975 13.75 -41.93 47.71
N GLU A 976 14.20 -42.53 46.61
CA GLU A 976 15.62 -42.60 46.22
C GLU A 976 16.23 -41.18 46.11
N LEU A 977 15.57 -40.26 45.39
CA LEU A 977 16.03 -38.87 45.22
C LEU A 977 15.99 -38.03 46.51
N THR A 978 15.10 -38.33 47.47
CA THR A 978 15.09 -37.65 48.78
C THR A 978 16.13 -38.22 49.74
N SER A 979 16.42 -39.51 49.68
CA SER A 979 17.54 -40.12 50.43
C SER A 979 18.91 -39.60 49.97
N GLN A 980 19.08 -39.37 48.66
CA GLN A 980 20.29 -38.73 48.10
C GLN A 980 20.43 -37.25 48.48
N ARG A 981 19.33 -36.57 48.84
CA ARG A 981 19.37 -35.18 49.34
C ARG A 981 19.64 -35.09 50.85
N THR A 982 19.28 -36.10 51.63
CA THR A 982 19.53 -36.12 53.09
C THR A 982 20.91 -36.64 53.46
N SER A 983 21.46 -37.60 52.72
CA SER A 983 22.87 -38.05 52.83
C SER A 983 23.85 -36.89 52.61
N LYS A 984 23.76 -36.19 51.47
CA LYS A 984 24.57 -35.01 51.14
C LYS A 984 24.44 -33.83 52.11
N LYS A 985 23.41 -33.82 52.97
CA LYS A 985 23.32 -32.82 54.06
C LYS A 985 24.07 -33.27 55.30
N LYS A 986 23.97 -34.55 55.70
CA LYS A 986 24.71 -35.13 56.83
C LYS A 986 26.24 -35.18 56.63
N GLU A 987 26.72 -35.23 55.39
CA GLU A 987 28.16 -35.09 55.11
C GLU A 987 28.67 -33.65 55.32
N LYS A 988 27.80 -32.64 55.15
CA LYS A 988 28.20 -31.23 55.30
C LYS A 988 28.22 -30.77 56.77
N ASP A 989 27.33 -31.31 57.60
CA ASP A 989 27.25 -31.02 59.04
C ASP A 989 28.28 -31.84 59.88
N LYS A 990 29.34 -32.37 59.25
CA LYS A 990 30.45 -33.11 59.89
C LYS A 990 31.86 -32.63 59.47
N GLY A 991 31.94 -31.53 58.73
CA GLY A 991 33.18 -30.94 58.23
C GLY A 991 33.31 -29.44 58.57
N SER A 992 32.84 -29.04 59.75
CA SER A 992 32.87 -27.69 60.31
C SER A 992 32.83 -27.77 61.83
#